data_AF-L1LDL3-F1
#
_entry.id   AF-L1LDL3-F1
#
_cell.length_a   1.000
_cell.length_b   1.000
_cell.length_c   1.000
_cell.angle_alpha   90.00
_cell.angle_beta   90.00
_cell.angle_gamma   90.00
#
_symmetry.space_group_name_H-M   'P 1'
#
loop_
_entity.id
_entity.type
_entity.pdbx_description
1 polymer ?
#
loop_
_entity_poly.entity_id
_entity_poly.type
_entity_poly.pdbx_seq_one_letter_code
_entity_poly.pdbx_strand_id
1 'polypeptide(L)'
;MAAPSSGVIIDIKKDTNGQGSITYPSGVSPNQVRLEKSEDPASSGFWKFTHKPPSEDSFTVAQVVFGSNTVSDIGVNPSDNIQHLSVWYWKGDQGMTNPLLAEVLKDGNYAYNYNKGGGDIQWSPAGTNPLTGKTLETQLDGLNCKLNDAVTINLTFQNSSTLSETHAKNSGRKDNKYCCDYHNPNATSGRVSVTIDKVRCKEKGHKSADCYKHTIDSGGYKLAKIKYNGRDRKNIKGPELNFPIKGPVSVYVLYCNHNPVLIYVKGDRQNKWYQKPASNGATDEQWTEVGNLGGITPIKFGSLNCQQWNRLREELQKAGCRSLGTCPPPPKPPPPPPPPPSPPKPATLGQQDSGGPGGATAALSVEGDSGGNDGPRGESDRDGEAAPPTPQQKSTPTSQAVTGFELPLVATIGYFIAGTTGSGAAGFLGYKGYKKCNVELVPSNDGLVFYTIEDVTDSIINLLYTRGGRVPIYELSTLLNVQEDYVSRGIQTILGRKDNNLLLVHGILLTSTYIDSLTRSIDDRVQECGTVDLTELSKEFNLPLDLLRDAVKKTKMQASLSGNTLVSHTFEERRKNNVRAALAAITIPIKVHDLSRITGISSNIVDSVLHSYKGGTYKNGEYTPKCYLDSVERFIKQNYSQAGYIEKSLVQPYSHVNAEYIKKVCTDSMALSNIYINSALTSPVSVLVNEAVSGRTWREVTSMLPSVLDEKDWSVLLKNAKGILIESVFVSEGFLEDLKEHIKKNIDTKNDDTSSLENLVDSLLSSGDDHFSELHMLYPSQLYSQIEAHIKKALERKAAQPVQTKKKGVDLEALKQHVMRSELTIKTLSKLGVESTLLLQNLAREVLTPAFHMLLEHHLQGFGDEVQVNAQNRTSLVEKVVDKEVKAACNDYISGIRGKDATACMDACNLLCKYMYINCNVKKESKPFIRAEQMAHLQKMSSFTCVDYANVCLSAIMLTLLKNNHYIYMNEKTWCLKEVCGSLKTVMETCSVYTQILEVVEGIDDPQEGTFIDFMYITLIYTLCSINFISREKAPRCHGSYNRTL
;
A
#
# COMPACT_ATOMS: atom_id res chain seq x y z
N MET A 1 -50.86 -39.11 -7.70
CA MET A 1 -49.65 -39.58 -7.00
C MET A 1 -48.65 -39.98 -8.07
N ALA A 2 -47.56 -39.23 -8.23
CA ALA A 2 -46.49 -39.59 -9.17
C ALA A 2 -45.70 -40.77 -8.60
N ALA A 3 -45.35 -41.75 -9.44
CA ALA A 3 -44.52 -42.87 -9.06
C ALA A 3 -43.17 -42.38 -8.47
N PRO A 4 -42.63 -43.02 -7.44
CA PRO A 4 -41.34 -42.63 -6.88
C PRO A 4 -40.26 -42.78 -7.97
N SER A 5 -39.59 -41.67 -8.29
CA SER A 5 -38.43 -41.67 -9.18
C SER A 5 -37.39 -42.65 -8.62
N SER A 6 -37.03 -43.68 -9.38
CA SER A 6 -36.14 -44.75 -8.94
C SER A 6 -34.69 -44.31 -8.66
N GLY A 7 -34.34 -43.04 -8.88
CA GLY A 7 -32.97 -42.52 -8.72
C GLY A 7 -32.57 -42.15 -7.28
N VAL A 8 -31.26 -41.89 -7.09
CA VAL A 8 -30.65 -41.56 -5.79
C VAL A 8 -30.55 -40.05 -5.61
N ILE A 9 -30.87 -39.54 -4.41
CA ILE A 9 -30.58 -38.16 -4.02
C ILE A 9 -29.13 -38.09 -3.53
N ILE A 10 -28.31 -37.33 -4.24
CA ILE A 10 -26.91 -37.10 -3.89
C ILE A 10 -26.80 -35.81 -3.07
N ASP A 11 -26.35 -35.91 -1.82
CA ASP A 11 -26.00 -34.73 -1.01
C ASP A 11 -24.50 -34.47 -1.08
N ILE A 12 -24.11 -33.43 -1.80
CA ILE A 12 -22.71 -33.06 -1.98
C ILE A 12 -22.10 -32.41 -0.74
N LYS A 13 -22.89 -32.06 0.29
CA LYS A 13 -22.40 -31.57 1.59
C LYS A 13 -22.09 -32.72 2.57
N LYS A 14 -22.48 -33.94 2.23
CA LYS A 14 -22.33 -35.10 3.12
C LYS A 14 -20.86 -35.50 3.27
N ASP A 15 -20.41 -35.72 4.51
CA ASP A 15 -19.07 -36.26 4.83
C ASP A 15 -19.16 -37.74 5.24
N THR A 16 -18.05 -38.47 5.14
CA THR A 16 -17.91 -39.86 5.59
C THR A 16 -17.70 -39.99 7.11
N ASN A 17 -17.59 -38.87 7.83
CA ASN A 17 -17.33 -38.81 9.28
C ASN A 17 -16.14 -39.68 9.72
N GLY A 18 -15.13 -39.80 8.86
CA GLY A 18 -13.91 -40.57 9.14
C GLY A 18 -13.96 -42.06 8.78
N GLN A 19 -15.09 -42.59 8.30
CA GLN A 19 -15.25 -44.02 7.98
C GLN A 19 -14.63 -44.45 6.64
N GLY A 20 -13.88 -43.58 5.97
CA GLY A 20 -13.28 -43.81 4.64
C GLY A 20 -14.31 -43.82 3.50
N SER A 21 -15.42 -44.53 3.69
CA SER A 21 -16.58 -44.53 2.80
C SER A 21 -17.88 -44.78 3.56
N ILE A 22 -19.00 -44.24 3.05
CA ILE A 22 -20.35 -44.55 3.55
C ILE A 22 -21.29 -44.85 2.38
N THR A 23 -22.35 -45.61 2.62
CA THR A 23 -23.37 -45.91 1.60
C THR A 23 -24.65 -45.15 1.88
N TYR A 24 -25.31 -44.64 0.84
CA TYR A 24 -26.60 -43.97 0.99
C TYR A 24 -27.68 -44.95 1.47
N PRO A 25 -28.48 -44.61 2.49
CA PRO A 25 -29.34 -45.56 3.21
C PRO A 25 -30.58 -46.08 2.44
N SER A 26 -30.71 -45.85 1.14
CA SER A 26 -31.99 -46.08 0.43
C SER A 26 -31.89 -46.62 -1.00
N GLY A 27 -30.75 -47.16 -1.44
CA GLY A 27 -30.64 -47.76 -2.77
C GLY A 27 -31.01 -49.25 -2.78
N VAL A 28 -32.14 -49.61 -3.40
CA VAL A 28 -32.34 -50.99 -3.89
C VAL A 28 -31.37 -51.20 -5.05
N SER A 29 -30.59 -52.28 -5.08
CA SER A 29 -29.74 -52.60 -6.24
C SER A 29 -30.57 -52.54 -7.53
N PRO A 30 -30.15 -51.80 -8.58
CA PRO A 30 -28.79 -51.32 -8.87
C PRO A 30 -28.43 -49.90 -8.37
N ASN A 31 -29.31 -49.20 -7.65
CA ASN A 31 -29.13 -47.79 -7.27
C ASN A 31 -28.46 -47.59 -5.90
N GLN A 32 -27.59 -48.51 -5.50
CA GLN A 32 -26.78 -48.34 -4.29
C GLN A 32 -25.60 -47.43 -4.60
N VAL A 33 -25.47 -46.29 -3.90
CA VAL A 33 -24.37 -45.33 -4.11
C VAL A 33 -23.48 -45.27 -2.87
N ARG A 34 -22.17 -45.38 -3.09
CA ARG A 34 -21.11 -45.23 -2.09
C ARG A 34 -20.49 -43.83 -2.23
N LEU A 35 -20.32 -43.16 -1.10
CA LEU A 35 -19.53 -41.94 -0.95
C LEU A 35 -18.15 -42.33 -0.45
N GLU A 36 -17.11 -41.97 -1.19
CA GLU A 36 -15.71 -42.17 -0.82
C GLU A 36 -15.02 -40.82 -0.62
N LYS A 37 -14.22 -40.70 0.45
CA LYS A 37 -13.41 -39.51 0.74
C LYS A 37 -11.94 -39.80 0.50
N SER A 38 -11.30 -39.01 -0.32
CA SER A 38 -9.86 -39.09 -0.59
C SER A 38 -9.23 -37.69 -0.68
N GLU A 39 -7.91 -37.59 -0.57
CA GLU A 39 -7.18 -36.35 -0.87
C GLU A 39 -6.66 -36.45 -2.31
N ASP A 40 -7.21 -35.63 -3.23
CA ASP A 40 -6.89 -35.70 -4.66
C ASP A 40 -6.77 -34.27 -5.26
N PRO A 41 -5.62 -33.88 -5.83
CA PRO A 41 -4.37 -34.64 -5.91
C PRO A 41 -3.83 -35.02 -4.53
N ALA A 42 -3.12 -36.15 -4.45
CA ALA A 42 -2.54 -36.62 -3.20
C ALA A 42 -1.77 -35.48 -2.52
N SER A 43 -1.96 -35.32 -1.20
CA SER A 43 -1.25 -34.31 -0.42
C SER A 43 -1.51 -32.84 -0.81
N SER A 44 -2.50 -32.54 -1.65
CA SER A 44 -2.75 -31.18 -2.15
C SER A 44 -3.45 -30.23 -1.17
N GLY A 45 -4.01 -30.75 -0.08
CA GLY A 45 -4.90 -30.02 0.84
C GLY A 45 -6.36 -29.93 0.36
N PHE A 46 -6.76 -30.73 -0.62
CA PHE A 46 -8.13 -30.77 -1.15
C PHE A 46 -8.75 -32.16 -0.94
N TRP A 47 -9.92 -32.18 -0.30
CA TRP A 47 -10.73 -33.39 -0.18
C TRP A 47 -11.57 -33.57 -1.43
N LYS A 48 -11.53 -34.76 -2.01
CA LYS A 48 -12.41 -35.24 -3.07
C LYS A 48 -13.44 -36.19 -2.46
N PHE A 49 -14.70 -35.93 -2.76
CA PHE A 49 -15.84 -36.74 -2.36
C PHE A 49 -16.46 -37.34 -3.61
N THR A 50 -16.30 -38.66 -3.79
CA THR A 50 -16.75 -39.38 -4.97
C THR A 50 -18.02 -40.18 -4.65
N HIS A 51 -19.07 -39.94 -5.42
CA HIS A 51 -20.34 -40.65 -5.35
C HIS A 51 -20.44 -41.60 -6.54
N LYS A 52 -20.34 -42.92 -6.28
CA LYS A 52 -20.35 -43.96 -7.32
C LYS A 52 -20.99 -45.27 -6.83
N PRO A 53 -21.49 -46.15 -7.71
CA PRO A 53 -22.04 -47.43 -7.28
C PRO A 53 -20.92 -48.42 -6.93
N PRO A 54 -21.15 -49.38 -6.02
CA PRO A 54 -20.17 -50.42 -5.70
C PRO A 54 -19.76 -51.31 -6.88
N SER A 55 -20.62 -51.44 -7.90
CA SER A 55 -20.35 -52.27 -9.08
C SER A 55 -19.50 -51.58 -10.16
N GLU A 56 -19.16 -50.28 -9.99
CA GLU A 56 -18.48 -49.43 -11.00
C GLU A 56 -19.28 -49.23 -12.31
N ASP A 57 -20.56 -49.62 -12.32
CA ASP A 57 -21.50 -49.34 -13.42
C ASP A 57 -22.06 -47.90 -13.33
N SER A 58 -23.19 -47.65 -14.02
CA SER A 58 -23.94 -46.39 -13.95
C SER A 58 -25.12 -46.48 -12.98
N PHE A 59 -25.50 -45.34 -12.40
CA PHE A 59 -26.68 -45.21 -11.54
C PHE A 59 -27.50 -43.98 -11.90
N THR A 60 -28.81 -44.04 -11.64
CA THR A 60 -29.73 -42.94 -11.93
C THR A 60 -29.77 -41.93 -10.79
N VAL A 61 -29.59 -40.65 -11.10
CA VAL A 61 -29.67 -39.54 -10.13
C VAL A 61 -31.09 -39.01 -10.07
N ALA A 62 -31.73 -39.01 -8.90
CA ALA A 62 -33.02 -38.35 -8.71
C ALA A 62 -32.84 -36.84 -8.56
N GLN A 63 -31.86 -36.42 -7.76
CA GLN A 63 -31.60 -35.01 -7.46
C GLN A 63 -30.21 -34.84 -6.87
N VAL A 64 -29.59 -33.68 -7.08
CA VAL A 64 -28.40 -33.25 -6.34
C VAL A 64 -28.78 -32.15 -5.37
N VAL A 65 -28.35 -32.26 -4.11
CA VAL A 65 -28.60 -31.29 -3.05
C VAL A 65 -27.31 -30.90 -2.34
N PHE A 66 -27.30 -29.74 -1.71
CA PHE A 66 -26.27 -29.29 -0.78
C PHE A 66 -26.93 -29.04 0.57
N GLY A 67 -26.88 -30.05 1.45
CA GLY A 67 -27.70 -30.08 2.66
C GLY A 67 -29.20 -30.10 2.30
N SER A 68 -29.93 -29.04 2.62
CA SER A 68 -31.37 -28.92 2.32
C SER A 68 -31.69 -28.29 0.96
N ASN A 69 -30.70 -27.72 0.27
CA ASN A 69 -30.93 -26.90 -0.91
C ASN A 69 -30.70 -27.70 -2.19
N THR A 70 -31.59 -27.55 -3.17
CA THR A 70 -31.42 -28.18 -4.48
C THR A 70 -30.27 -27.51 -5.23
N VAL A 71 -29.43 -28.31 -5.87
CA VAL A 71 -28.32 -27.84 -6.70
C VAL A 71 -28.68 -28.06 -8.17
N SER A 72 -28.59 -26.99 -8.96
CA SER A 72 -28.76 -27.00 -10.40
C SER A 72 -27.44 -26.70 -11.10
N ASP A 73 -27.34 -27.01 -12.40
CA ASP A 73 -26.20 -26.68 -13.27
C ASP A 73 -24.84 -27.31 -12.90
N ILE A 74 -24.81 -28.26 -11.96
CA ILE A 74 -23.58 -29.00 -11.58
C ILE A 74 -23.10 -29.98 -12.66
N GLY A 75 -23.87 -30.13 -13.75
CA GLY A 75 -23.60 -31.07 -14.84
C GLY A 75 -24.35 -32.40 -14.72
N VAL A 76 -25.30 -32.49 -13.78
CA VAL A 76 -26.20 -33.64 -13.61
C VAL A 76 -27.64 -33.14 -13.50
N ASN A 77 -28.54 -33.70 -14.31
CA ASN A 77 -29.97 -33.44 -14.28
C ASN A 77 -30.74 -34.58 -13.59
N PRO A 78 -31.94 -34.32 -13.06
CA PRO A 78 -32.84 -35.39 -12.62
C PRO A 78 -33.08 -36.44 -13.71
N SER A 79 -32.96 -37.71 -13.34
CA SER A 79 -33.02 -38.90 -14.20
C SER A 79 -31.79 -39.16 -15.08
N ASP A 80 -30.71 -38.39 -14.93
CA ASP A 80 -29.44 -38.74 -15.60
C ASP A 80 -28.88 -40.05 -15.05
N ASN A 81 -28.39 -40.90 -15.96
CA ASN A 81 -27.62 -42.09 -15.63
C ASN A 81 -26.12 -41.77 -15.72
N ILE A 82 -25.38 -41.84 -14.62
CA ILE A 82 -23.96 -41.44 -14.53
C ILE A 82 -23.13 -42.54 -13.88
N GLN A 83 -21.83 -42.59 -14.18
CA GLN A 83 -20.88 -43.51 -13.55
C GLN A 83 -20.42 -42.97 -12.19
N HIS A 84 -20.07 -41.68 -12.12
CA HIS A 84 -19.78 -41.01 -10.84
C HIS A 84 -20.01 -39.50 -10.88
N LEU A 85 -20.19 -38.93 -9.68
CA LEU A 85 -20.09 -37.49 -9.40
C LEU A 85 -19.02 -37.30 -8.32
N SER A 86 -17.98 -36.53 -8.60
CA SER A 86 -16.95 -36.16 -7.62
C SER A 86 -17.01 -34.66 -7.31
N VAL A 87 -16.87 -34.27 -6.04
CA VAL A 87 -16.83 -32.86 -5.63
C VAL A 87 -15.60 -32.59 -4.75
N TRP A 88 -14.90 -31.49 -5.05
CA TRP A 88 -13.72 -31.07 -4.31
C TRP A 88 -14.03 -29.97 -3.31
N TYR A 89 -13.45 -30.10 -2.12
CA TYR A 89 -13.50 -29.13 -1.03
C TYR A 89 -12.09 -28.82 -0.53
N TRP A 90 -11.91 -27.63 0.01
CA TRP A 90 -10.67 -27.29 0.69
C TRP A 90 -10.65 -27.87 2.10
N LYS A 91 -9.56 -28.55 2.49
CA LYS A 91 -9.40 -29.14 3.82
C LYS A 91 -9.49 -28.12 4.97
N GLY A 92 -9.18 -26.85 4.71
CA GLY A 92 -9.32 -25.76 5.69
C GLY A 92 -10.75 -25.27 5.89
N ASP A 93 -11.69 -25.65 5.03
CA ASP A 93 -13.13 -25.40 5.17
C ASP A 93 -13.77 -26.57 5.92
N GLN A 94 -13.64 -26.54 7.24
CA GLN A 94 -14.15 -27.62 8.11
C GLN A 94 -15.68 -27.79 8.04
N GLY A 95 -16.41 -26.76 7.60
CA GLY A 95 -17.86 -26.82 7.44
C GLY A 95 -18.34 -27.33 6.09
N MET A 96 -17.41 -27.64 5.16
CA MET A 96 -17.71 -27.97 3.76
C MET A 96 -18.71 -26.98 3.15
N THR A 97 -18.52 -25.70 3.45
CA THR A 97 -19.43 -24.60 3.08
C THR A 97 -19.25 -24.19 1.63
N ASN A 98 -18.05 -24.35 1.08
CA ASN A 98 -17.67 -23.88 -0.24
C ASN A 98 -17.15 -25.04 -1.11
N PRO A 99 -18.04 -25.75 -1.85
CA PRO A 99 -17.59 -26.68 -2.88
C PRO A 99 -16.82 -25.91 -3.95
N LEU A 100 -15.74 -26.50 -4.46
CA LEU A 100 -14.84 -25.85 -5.41
C LEU A 100 -15.17 -26.27 -6.85
N LEU A 101 -15.08 -27.57 -7.12
CA LEU A 101 -15.14 -28.18 -8.44
C LEU A 101 -15.98 -29.45 -8.36
N ALA A 102 -16.73 -29.74 -9.42
CA ALA A 102 -17.46 -30.97 -9.63
C ALA A 102 -16.98 -31.64 -10.92
N GLU A 103 -16.86 -32.97 -10.90
CA GLU A 103 -16.53 -33.83 -12.02
C GLU A 103 -17.65 -34.86 -12.16
N VAL A 104 -18.23 -34.93 -13.35
CA VAL A 104 -19.25 -35.91 -13.72
C VAL A 104 -18.66 -36.82 -14.77
N LEU A 105 -18.76 -38.13 -14.58
CA LEU A 105 -18.47 -39.13 -15.61
C LEU A 105 -19.79 -39.72 -16.09
N LYS A 106 -20.11 -39.48 -17.36
CA LYS A 106 -21.35 -39.93 -18.01
C LYS A 106 -21.02 -40.51 -19.38
N ASP A 107 -21.41 -41.77 -19.60
CA ASP A 107 -21.17 -42.49 -20.85
C ASP A 107 -19.68 -42.45 -21.31
N GLY A 108 -18.75 -42.59 -20.36
CA GLY A 108 -17.31 -42.50 -20.61
C GLY A 108 -16.77 -41.08 -20.85
N ASN A 109 -17.62 -40.06 -20.83
CA ASN A 109 -17.23 -38.66 -21.04
C ASN A 109 -17.18 -37.89 -19.72
N TYR A 110 -16.13 -37.09 -19.55
CA TYR A 110 -15.96 -36.23 -18.39
C TYR A 110 -16.61 -34.86 -18.64
N ALA A 111 -17.25 -34.32 -17.60
CA ALA A 111 -17.69 -32.92 -17.55
C ALA A 111 -17.27 -32.31 -16.22
N TYR A 112 -16.58 -31.18 -16.28
CA TYR A 112 -16.15 -30.43 -15.10
C TYR A 112 -16.97 -29.16 -14.97
N ASN A 113 -17.44 -28.87 -13.75
CA ASN A 113 -18.15 -27.64 -13.43
C ASN A 113 -17.54 -27.01 -12.18
N TYR A 114 -17.30 -25.71 -12.18
CA TYR A 114 -16.76 -25.00 -11.02
C TYR A 114 -17.82 -24.14 -10.34
N ASN A 115 -17.68 -23.96 -9.02
CA ASN A 115 -18.57 -23.09 -8.25
C ASN A 115 -18.24 -21.61 -8.50
N LYS A 116 -19.24 -20.85 -8.95
CA LYS A 116 -19.15 -19.42 -9.22
C LYS A 116 -19.08 -18.57 -7.94
N GLY A 117 -19.52 -19.09 -6.80
CA GLY A 117 -19.78 -18.35 -5.57
C GLY A 117 -21.14 -17.65 -5.60
N GLY A 118 -21.54 -17.05 -4.47
CA GLY A 118 -22.87 -16.46 -4.27
C GLY A 118 -23.65 -17.17 -3.15
N GLY A 119 -24.77 -16.57 -2.70
CA GLY A 119 -25.59 -17.12 -1.60
C GLY A 119 -26.26 -18.45 -1.94
N ASP A 120 -26.63 -18.64 -3.21
CA ASP A 120 -27.10 -19.92 -3.76
C ASP A 120 -25.95 -20.50 -4.59
N ILE A 121 -25.44 -21.68 -4.26
CA ILE A 121 -24.29 -22.29 -4.95
C ILE A 121 -24.61 -22.45 -6.44
N GLN A 122 -23.93 -21.67 -7.29
CA GLN A 122 -24.11 -21.69 -8.74
C GLN A 122 -22.91 -22.31 -9.42
N TRP A 123 -23.15 -23.09 -10.47
CA TRP A 123 -22.11 -23.84 -11.18
C TRP A 123 -21.88 -23.30 -12.58
N SER A 124 -20.70 -23.57 -13.14
CA SER A 124 -20.41 -23.26 -14.54
C SER A 124 -19.44 -24.23 -15.19
N PRO A 125 -19.58 -24.46 -16.51
CA PRO A 125 -18.68 -25.34 -17.24
C PRO A 125 -17.23 -24.92 -17.10
N ALA A 126 -16.38 -25.90 -16.82
CA ALA A 126 -14.92 -25.77 -16.70
C ALA A 126 -14.17 -26.54 -17.78
N GLY A 127 -14.85 -27.42 -18.52
CA GLY A 127 -14.31 -28.20 -19.63
C GLY A 127 -14.76 -29.66 -19.60
N THR A 128 -14.39 -30.41 -20.64
CA THR A 128 -14.73 -31.84 -20.80
C THR A 128 -13.49 -32.75 -20.83
N ASN A 129 -12.30 -32.18 -20.85
CA ASN A 129 -11.05 -32.94 -20.80
C ASN A 129 -10.72 -33.34 -19.36
N PRO A 130 -10.28 -34.60 -19.10
CA PRO A 130 -9.87 -35.04 -17.78
C PRO A 130 -8.83 -34.11 -17.15
N LEU A 131 -9.17 -33.53 -16.01
CA LEU A 131 -8.25 -32.68 -15.24
C LEU A 131 -7.45 -33.57 -14.29
N THR A 132 -6.15 -33.71 -14.55
CA THR A 132 -5.27 -34.53 -13.70
C THR A 132 -4.02 -33.75 -13.27
N GLY A 133 -3.41 -34.20 -12.16
CA GLY A 133 -2.13 -33.69 -11.66
C GLY A 133 -2.07 -32.17 -11.49
N LYS A 134 -1.07 -31.54 -12.14
CA LYS A 134 -0.78 -30.10 -12.00
C LYS A 134 -1.95 -29.21 -12.45
N THR A 135 -2.68 -29.59 -13.50
CA THR A 135 -3.77 -28.79 -14.06
C THR A 135 -4.93 -28.72 -13.08
N LEU A 136 -5.37 -29.88 -12.57
CA LEU A 136 -6.40 -29.99 -11.53
C LEU A 136 -6.03 -29.17 -10.30
N GLU A 137 -4.82 -29.36 -9.77
CA GLU A 137 -4.39 -28.66 -8.56
C GLU A 137 -4.30 -27.13 -8.74
N THR A 138 -3.97 -26.66 -9.95
CA THR A 138 -3.91 -25.22 -10.25
C THR A 138 -5.29 -24.59 -10.30
N GLN A 139 -6.27 -25.31 -10.85
CA GLN A 139 -7.66 -24.88 -10.87
C GLN A 139 -8.26 -24.84 -9.46
N LEU A 140 -7.99 -25.87 -8.64
CA LEU A 140 -8.42 -25.92 -7.25
C LEU A 140 -7.80 -24.77 -6.42
N ASP A 141 -6.52 -24.43 -6.62
CA ASP A 141 -5.91 -23.27 -5.96
C ASP A 141 -6.64 -21.96 -6.28
N GLY A 142 -6.99 -21.76 -7.55
CA GLY A 142 -7.69 -20.57 -8.01
C GLY A 142 -9.09 -20.46 -7.42
N LEU A 143 -9.84 -21.57 -7.42
CA LEU A 143 -11.16 -21.63 -6.82
C LEU A 143 -11.12 -21.44 -5.31
N ASN A 144 -10.12 -22.01 -4.64
CA ASN A 144 -9.93 -21.84 -3.20
C ASN A 144 -9.59 -20.39 -2.83
N CYS A 145 -8.77 -19.73 -3.64
CA CYS A 145 -8.49 -18.30 -3.51
C CYS A 145 -9.76 -17.46 -3.68
N LYS A 146 -10.62 -17.82 -4.66
CA LYS A 146 -11.89 -17.15 -4.95
C LYS A 146 -12.96 -17.33 -3.87
N LEU A 147 -13.15 -18.56 -3.39
CA LEU A 147 -14.31 -18.95 -2.59
C LEU A 147 -14.02 -18.99 -1.08
N ASN A 148 -12.77 -19.28 -0.67
CA ASN A 148 -12.40 -19.44 0.74
C ASN A 148 -11.41 -18.38 1.24
N ASP A 149 -11.09 -17.39 0.40
CA ASP A 149 -10.06 -16.38 0.67
C ASP A 149 -8.68 -16.96 1.04
N ALA A 150 -8.41 -18.17 0.51
CA ALA A 150 -7.28 -19.00 0.86
C ALA A 150 -6.27 -19.03 -0.30
N VAL A 151 -5.18 -18.27 -0.15
CA VAL A 151 -4.21 -17.95 -1.20
C VAL A 151 -3.06 -18.96 -1.22
N THR A 152 -2.59 -19.33 -2.41
CA THR A 152 -1.38 -20.13 -2.60
C THR A 152 -0.21 -19.24 -3.00
N ILE A 153 0.90 -19.26 -2.25
CA ILE A 153 2.13 -18.55 -2.62
C ILE A 153 2.96 -19.41 -3.58
N ASN A 154 3.38 -18.82 -4.70
CA ASN A 154 4.18 -19.46 -5.73
C ASN A 154 5.62 -18.91 -5.73
N LEU A 155 6.54 -19.71 -5.21
CA LEU A 155 7.97 -19.42 -5.12
C LEU A 155 8.76 -19.92 -6.36
N THR A 156 8.11 -20.18 -7.50
CA THR A 156 8.85 -20.42 -8.75
C THR A 156 9.74 -19.21 -9.03
N PHE A 157 11.03 -19.42 -9.35
CA PHE A 157 11.98 -18.31 -9.47
C PHE A 157 11.52 -17.25 -10.46
N GLN A 158 11.01 -17.64 -11.65
CA GLN A 158 10.44 -16.71 -12.63
C GLN A 158 9.28 -15.89 -12.04
N ASN A 159 8.42 -16.50 -11.22
CA ASN A 159 7.33 -15.78 -10.56
C ASN A 159 7.88 -14.73 -9.57
N SER A 160 8.89 -15.09 -8.78
CA SER A 160 9.53 -14.17 -7.85
C SER A 160 10.30 -13.06 -8.57
N SER A 161 11.15 -13.40 -9.53
CA SER A 161 12.06 -12.46 -10.19
C SER A 161 11.37 -11.51 -11.15
N THR A 162 10.36 -11.98 -11.89
CA THR A 162 9.58 -11.12 -12.80
C THR A 162 8.71 -10.13 -12.02
N LEU A 163 8.22 -10.49 -10.84
CA LEU A 163 7.33 -9.64 -10.04
C LEU A 163 8.07 -8.71 -9.05
N SER A 164 9.30 -9.01 -8.64
CA SER A 164 9.93 -8.32 -7.50
C SER A 164 10.61 -6.98 -7.78
N GLU A 165 11.13 -6.73 -8.97
CA GLU A 165 11.86 -5.49 -9.27
C GLU A 165 11.97 -5.28 -10.79
N THR A 166 11.74 -4.05 -11.27
CA THR A 166 12.14 -3.55 -12.60
C THR A 166 11.54 -4.21 -13.86
N HIS A 167 11.13 -5.48 -13.86
CA HIS A 167 10.54 -6.16 -15.01
C HIS A 167 9.04 -5.92 -15.19
N ALA A 168 8.32 -5.45 -14.17
CA ALA A 168 6.95 -4.93 -14.34
C ALA A 168 6.93 -3.75 -15.33
N LYS A 169 7.99 -2.92 -15.34
CA LYS A 169 8.12 -1.78 -16.28
C LYS A 169 8.38 -2.20 -17.72
N ASN A 170 9.09 -3.31 -17.96
CA ASN A 170 9.44 -3.77 -19.31
C ASN A 170 8.52 -4.87 -19.87
N SER A 171 7.61 -5.43 -19.05
CA SER A 171 6.66 -6.49 -19.46
C SER A 171 5.22 -6.01 -19.63
N GLY A 172 4.98 -4.70 -19.57
CA GLY A 172 3.64 -4.11 -19.65
C GLY A 172 2.71 -4.41 -18.46
N ARG A 173 3.19 -5.11 -17.42
CA ARG A 173 2.40 -5.44 -16.22
C ARG A 173 2.46 -4.32 -15.19
N LYS A 174 1.30 -3.72 -14.88
CA LYS A 174 1.18 -2.52 -14.03
C LYS A 174 1.36 -2.77 -12.53
N ASP A 175 1.37 -4.02 -12.03
CA ASP A 175 1.39 -4.30 -10.59
C ASP A 175 2.31 -5.48 -10.23
N ASN A 176 3.02 -5.39 -9.10
CA ASN A 176 3.93 -6.41 -8.57
C ASN A 176 3.20 -7.53 -7.81
N LYS A 177 1.97 -7.83 -8.23
CA LYS A 177 1.02 -8.66 -7.49
C LYS A 177 0.55 -9.86 -8.30
N TYR A 178 0.21 -10.93 -7.59
CA TYR A 178 -0.39 -12.13 -8.17
C TYR A 178 -1.34 -12.82 -7.18
N CYS A 179 -2.17 -13.74 -7.69
CA CYS A 179 -2.83 -14.76 -6.87
C CYS A 179 -3.43 -15.87 -7.75
N CYS A 180 -4.45 -15.56 -8.55
CA CYS A 180 -5.15 -16.49 -9.45
C CYS A 180 -5.92 -15.74 -10.54
N ASP A 181 -6.28 -16.44 -11.61
CA ASP A 181 -6.94 -15.86 -12.79
C ASP A 181 -8.30 -15.23 -12.47
N TYR A 182 -9.03 -15.75 -11.48
CA TYR A 182 -10.32 -15.19 -11.03
C TYR A 182 -10.22 -13.78 -10.44
N HIS A 183 -9.04 -13.41 -9.93
CA HIS A 183 -8.78 -12.09 -9.33
C HIS A 183 -7.76 -11.29 -10.11
N ASN A 184 -7.23 -11.86 -11.18
CA ASN A 184 -6.21 -11.21 -12.00
C ASN A 184 -6.35 -11.55 -13.50
N PRO A 185 -7.56 -11.43 -14.10
CA PRO A 185 -7.74 -11.82 -15.51
C PRO A 185 -6.87 -10.98 -16.45
N ASN A 186 -6.49 -9.76 -16.06
CA ASN A 186 -5.75 -8.79 -16.87
C ASN A 186 -4.37 -8.43 -16.27
N ALA A 187 -3.79 -9.24 -15.38
CA ALA A 187 -2.48 -8.97 -14.75
C ALA A 187 -2.35 -7.62 -13.99
N THR A 188 -3.45 -7.07 -13.46
CA THR A 188 -3.55 -5.75 -12.80
C THR A 188 -3.97 -5.78 -11.33
N SER A 189 -4.28 -6.95 -10.75
CA SER A 189 -4.71 -7.08 -9.36
C SER A 189 -4.24 -8.38 -8.71
N GLY A 190 -4.02 -8.42 -7.41
CA GLY A 190 -3.56 -9.63 -6.75
C GLY A 190 -3.50 -9.52 -5.23
N ARG A 191 -3.61 -10.67 -4.56
CA ARG A 191 -3.62 -10.76 -3.09
C ARG A 191 -2.23 -11.00 -2.49
N VAL A 192 -1.24 -11.33 -3.33
CA VAL A 192 0.16 -11.47 -2.93
C VAL A 192 0.98 -10.40 -3.62
N SER A 193 1.73 -9.60 -2.86
CA SER A 193 2.71 -8.64 -3.36
C SER A 193 4.13 -9.24 -3.32
N VAL A 194 4.96 -8.94 -4.31
CA VAL A 194 6.35 -9.40 -4.38
C VAL A 194 7.31 -8.23 -4.35
N THR A 195 8.31 -8.31 -3.47
CA THR A 195 9.45 -7.39 -3.42
C THR A 195 10.75 -8.19 -3.32
N ILE A 196 11.90 -7.54 -3.47
CA ILE A 196 13.21 -8.17 -3.30
C ILE A 196 14.03 -7.35 -2.31
N ASP A 197 14.71 -8.06 -1.42
CA ASP A 197 15.63 -7.55 -0.43
C ASP A 197 17.04 -8.09 -0.74
N LYS A 198 18.08 -7.29 -0.53
CA LYS A 198 19.48 -7.72 -0.68
C LYS A 198 20.05 -8.18 0.66
N VAL A 199 20.58 -9.39 0.70
CA VAL A 199 21.30 -9.95 1.85
C VAL A 199 22.79 -9.66 1.71
N ARG A 200 23.36 -8.94 2.68
CA ARG A 200 24.77 -8.56 2.65
C ARG A 200 25.42 -8.53 4.04
N CYS A 201 26.71 -8.81 4.07
CA CYS A 201 27.57 -8.56 5.21
C CYS A 201 27.90 -7.06 5.31
N LYS A 202 28.09 -6.54 6.53
CA LYS A 202 28.57 -5.16 6.78
C LYS A 202 30.00 -4.93 6.31
N GLU A 203 30.82 -5.97 6.30
CA GLU A 203 32.22 -5.88 5.85
C GLU A 203 32.31 -5.70 4.34
N LYS A 204 33.37 -5.00 3.89
CA LYS A 204 33.58 -4.73 2.45
C LYS A 204 34.08 -6.00 1.73
N GLY A 205 33.68 -6.19 0.47
CA GLY A 205 34.17 -7.27 -0.41
C GLY A 205 33.25 -8.49 -0.59
N HIS A 206 32.02 -8.46 -0.05
CA HIS A 206 31.05 -9.55 -0.19
C HIS A 206 30.05 -9.32 -1.33
N LYS A 207 29.78 -10.37 -2.10
CA LYS A 207 28.67 -10.39 -3.07
C LYS A 207 27.34 -10.51 -2.31
N SER A 208 26.40 -9.60 -2.58
CA SER A 208 25.05 -9.69 -2.02
C SER A 208 24.27 -10.85 -2.62
N ALA A 209 23.38 -11.45 -1.83
CA ALA A 209 22.40 -12.44 -2.30
C ALA A 209 21.01 -11.82 -2.40
N ASP A 210 20.22 -12.31 -3.35
CA ASP A 210 18.86 -11.83 -3.59
C ASP A 210 17.85 -12.65 -2.78
N CYS A 211 17.07 -11.98 -1.93
CA CYS A 211 15.99 -12.58 -1.17
C CYS A 211 14.65 -12.00 -1.63
N TYR A 212 13.76 -12.84 -2.13
CA TYR A 212 12.46 -12.38 -2.61
C TYR A 212 11.44 -12.52 -1.49
N LYS A 213 10.60 -11.50 -1.31
CA LYS A 213 9.56 -11.45 -0.28
C LYS A 213 8.19 -11.47 -0.93
N HIS A 214 7.40 -12.47 -0.60
CA HIS A 214 5.99 -12.63 -0.99
C HIS A 214 5.11 -12.28 0.20
N THR A 215 4.19 -11.33 0.07
CA THR A 215 3.39 -10.84 1.19
C THR A 215 1.89 -10.89 0.92
N ILE A 216 1.14 -11.41 1.88
CA ILE A 216 -0.32 -11.25 1.99
C ILE A 216 -0.55 -10.19 3.06
N ASP A 217 -0.94 -8.98 2.63
CA ASP A 217 -0.97 -7.78 3.49
C ASP A 217 -2.25 -7.66 4.34
N SER A 218 -3.35 -8.33 3.97
CA SER A 218 -4.65 -8.24 4.66
C SER A 218 -4.86 -9.36 5.67
N GLY A 219 -5.41 -9.01 6.84
CA GLY A 219 -5.85 -9.98 7.86
C GLY A 219 -7.09 -10.80 7.48
N GLY A 220 -7.80 -10.41 6.42
CA GLY A 220 -8.95 -11.16 5.91
C GLY A 220 -8.57 -12.40 5.09
N TYR A 221 -7.31 -12.51 4.66
CA TYR A 221 -6.84 -13.61 3.82
C TYR A 221 -6.02 -14.64 4.60
N LYS A 222 -5.92 -15.85 4.06
CA LYS A 222 -5.15 -16.95 4.64
C LYS A 222 -4.16 -17.50 3.62
N LEU A 223 -2.98 -17.89 4.07
CA LEU A 223 -2.04 -18.68 3.26
C LEU A 223 -2.41 -20.15 3.35
N ALA A 224 -2.94 -20.68 2.25
CA ALA A 224 -3.40 -22.06 2.14
C ALA A 224 -2.24 -23.05 1.95
N LYS A 225 -1.23 -22.66 1.17
CA LYS A 225 -0.02 -23.44 0.90
C LYS A 225 1.06 -22.63 0.19
N ILE A 226 2.26 -23.19 0.16
CA ILE A 226 3.41 -22.66 -0.57
C ILE A 226 3.86 -23.70 -1.60
N LYS A 227 4.09 -23.27 -2.84
CA LYS A 227 4.55 -24.15 -3.93
C LYS A 227 5.63 -23.51 -4.78
N TYR A 228 6.30 -24.31 -5.59
CA TYR A 228 7.10 -23.84 -6.73
C TYR A 228 7.10 -24.88 -7.84
N ASN A 229 7.40 -24.47 -9.07
CA ASN A 229 7.42 -25.36 -10.23
C ASN A 229 8.87 -25.60 -10.67
N GLY A 230 9.28 -26.86 -10.71
CA GLY A 230 10.48 -27.33 -11.41
C GLY A 230 10.09 -28.07 -12.68
N ARG A 231 10.58 -29.31 -12.87
CA ARG A 231 10.01 -30.26 -13.86
C ARG A 231 8.55 -30.56 -13.53
N ASP A 232 8.30 -30.88 -12.26
CA ASP A 232 6.97 -31.06 -11.69
C ASP A 232 6.67 -29.95 -10.69
N ARG A 233 5.39 -29.77 -10.39
CA ARG A 233 4.93 -28.90 -9.31
C ARG A 233 5.37 -29.51 -7.97
N LYS A 234 5.99 -28.69 -7.11
CA LYS A 234 6.46 -29.07 -5.77
C LYS A 234 5.73 -28.26 -4.69
N ASN A 235 5.03 -28.95 -3.78
CA ASN A 235 4.44 -28.31 -2.60
C ASN A 235 5.45 -28.33 -1.44
N ILE A 236 5.57 -27.21 -0.74
CA ILE A 236 6.44 -27.10 0.44
C ILE A 236 5.63 -27.43 1.69
N LYS A 237 6.07 -28.46 2.40
CA LYS A 237 5.48 -28.92 3.67
C LYS A 237 6.56 -29.00 4.75
N GLY A 238 6.16 -29.08 6.00
CA GLY A 238 7.07 -29.39 7.09
C GLY A 238 6.29 -29.74 8.36
N PRO A 239 6.85 -30.54 9.27
CA PRO A 239 6.19 -30.93 10.52
C PRO A 239 5.70 -29.73 11.35
N GLU A 240 6.43 -28.61 11.27
CA GLU A 240 6.14 -27.38 12.00
C GLU A 240 5.56 -26.26 11.11
N LEU A 241 5.41 -26.50 9.80
CA LEU A 241 4.84 -25.55 8.85
C LEU A 241 3.36 -25.90 8.60
N ASN A 242 2.51 -25.49 9.53
CA ASN A 242 1.10 -25.84 9.53
C ASN A 242 0.26 -24.81 8.74
N PHE A 243 -0.51 -25.31 7.78
CA PHE A 243 -1.48 -24.52 7.01
C PHE A 243 -2.92 -24.80 7.46
N PRO A 244 -3.85 -23.84 7.31
CA PRO A 244 -3.65 -22.48 6.81
C PRO A 244 -3.00 -21.54 7.84
N ILE A 245 -2.20 -20.59 7.35
CA ILE A 245 -1.63 -19.50 8.17
C ILE A 245 -2.50 -18.26 7.98
N LYS A 246 -3.04 -17.70 9.06
CA LYS A 246 -3.85 -16.48 9.00
C LYS A 246 -2.97 -15.28 8.64
N GLY A 247 -3.45 -14.42 7.74
CA GLY A 247 -2.78 -13.17 7.39
C GLY A 247 -2.80 -12.16 8.54
N PRO A 248 -1.93 -11.14 8.50
CA PRO A 248 -0.91 -10.88 7.48
C PRO A 248 0.27 -11.87 7.57
N VAL A 249 0.81 -12.29 6.42
CA VAL A 249 1.92 -13.27 6.33
C VAL A 249 2.89 -12.90 5.23
N SER A 250 4.19 -13.01 5.51
CA SER A 250 5.29 -12.82 4.55
C SER A 250 6.14 -14.08 4.45
N VAL A 251 6.42 -14.52 3.23
CA VAL A 251 7.36 -15.59 2.92
C VAL A 251 8.56 -15.00 2.20
N TYR A 252 9.72 -15.08 2.85
CA TYR A 252 11.00 -14.68 2.27
C TYR A 252 11.69 -15.91 1.71
N VAL A 253 12.25 -15.84 0.51
CA VAL A 253 12.87 -16.99 -0.16
C VAL A 253 14.24 -16.61 -0.72
N LEU A 254 15.20 -17.50 -0.50
CA LEU A 254 16.54 -17.47 -1.09
C LEU A 254 16.65 -18.59 -2.12
N TYR A 255 17.22 -18.26 -3.27
CA TYR A 255 17.39 -19.18 -4.39
C TYR A 255 18.84 -19.58 -4.59
N CYS A 256 19.04 -20.80 -5.07
CA CYS A 256 20.29 -21.24 -5.64
C CYS A 256 20.05 -21.88 -7.00
N ASN A 257 20.76 -21.42 -8.04
CA ASN A 257 20.54 -21.87 -9.43
C ASN A 257 19.04 -21.86 -9.81
N HIS A 258 18.35 -20.77 -9.49
CA HIS A 258 16.91 -20.57 -9.71
C HIS A 258 15.98 -21.57 -8.98
N ASN A 259 16.50 -22.35 -8.02
CA ASN A 259 15.69 -23.23 -7.16
C ASN A 259 15.57 -22.63 -5.75
N PRO A 260 14.36 -22.59 -5.15
CA PRO A 260 14.21 -22.13 -3.78
C PRO A 260 14.89 -23.15 -2.85
N VAL A 261 15.78 -22.68 -1.98
CA VAL A 261 16.57 -23.53 -1.09
C VAL A 261 16.36 -23.25 0.40
N LEU A 262 15.95 -22.02 0.73
CA LEU A 262 15.77 -21.58 2.11
C LEU A 262 14.65 -20.54 2.15
N ILE A 263 13.70 -20.71 3.07
CA ILE A 263 12.58 -19.78 3.26
C ILE A 263 12.45 -19.33 4.72
N TYR A 264 12.01 -18.10 4.94
CA TYR A 264 11.55 -17.62 6.25
C TYR A 264 10.08 -17.28 6.17
N VAL A 265 9.28 -17.90 7.04
CA VAL A 265 7.84 -17.67 7.10
C VAL A 265 7.53 -16.82 8.34
N LYS A 266 7.01 -15.62 8.11
CA LYS A 266 6.62 -14.65 9.13
C LYS A 266 5.09 -14.50 9.11
N GLY A 267 4.40 -14.98 10.14
CA GLY A 267 2.93 -14.94 10.23
C GLY A 267 2.41 -15.45 11.57
N ASP A 268 1.10 -15.68 11.67
CA ASP A 268 0.48 -16.21 12.89
C ASP A 268 1.13 -17.55 13.30
N ARG A 269 1.66 -17.63 14.52
CA ARG A 269 2.41 -18.77 15.08
C ARG A 269 3.61 -19.23 14.23
N GLN A 270 4.09 -18.39 13.33
CA GLN A 270 5.17 -18.67 12.38
C GLN A 270 6.19 -17.54 12.40
N ASN A 271 7.46 -17.81 12.72
CA ASN A 271 8.55 -16.82 12.64
C ASN A 271 9.91 -17.54 12.48
N LYS A 272 9.92 -18.53 11.60
CA LYS A 272 10.96 -19.58 11.55
C LYS A 272 11.55 -19.73 10.14
N TRP A 273 12.78 -20.23 10.11
CA TRP A 273 13.48 -20.60 8.88
C TRP A 273 13.21 -22.06 8.54
N TYR A 274 13.00 -22.36 7.26
CA TYR A 274 12.85 -23.71 6.74
C TYR A 274 13.79 -23.91 5.56
N GLN A 275 14.49 -25.03 5.54
CA GLN A 275 15.40 -25.40 4.45
C GLN A 275 14.86 -26.56 3.63
N LYS A 276 15.23 -26.54 2.35
CA LYS A 276 14.99 -27.64 1.44
C LYS A 276 15.76 -28.89 1.89
N PRO A 277 15.14 -30.09 1.88
CA PRO A 277 15.86 -31.33 2.18
C PRO A 277 16.86 -31.67 1.06
N ALA A 278 17.82 -32.55 1.35
CA ALA A 278 18.73 -33.12 0.35
C ALA A 278 17.96 -34.07 -0.60
N SER A 279 17.26 -33.49 -1.58
CA SER A 279 16.57 -34.12 -2.71
C SER A 279 15.87 -35.46 -2.45
N ASN A 280 14.58 -35.41 -2.11
CA ASN A 280 13.67 -36.54 -2.34
C ASN A 280 12.84 -36.18 -3.57
N GLY A 281 12.94 -36.90 -4.68
CA GLY A 281 12.27 -36.58 -5.96
C GLY A 281 10.73 -36.47 -5.93
N ALA A 282 10.10 -36.52 -4.76
CA ALA A 282 8.66 -36.43 -4.53
C ALA A 282 8.07 -35.06 -4.94
N THR A 283 6.79 -35.04 -5.30
CA THR A 283 6.00 -33.82 -5.58
C THR A 283 5.71 -32.99 -4.32
N ASP A 284 5.83 -33.58 -3.14
CA ASP A 284 5.74 -32.87 -1.86
C ASP A 284 7.09 -32.94 -1.15
N GLU A 285 7.71 -31.78 -0.96
CA GLU A 285 9.00 -31.70 -0.28
C GLU A 285 8.78 -31.38 1.20
N GLN A 286 9.35 -32.23 2.06
CA GLN A 286 9.34 -32.04 3.52
C GLN A 286 10.52 -31.18 3.92
N TRP A 287 10.29 -29.87 4.02
CA TRP A 287 11.24 -28.87 4.47
C TRP A 287 11.34 -28.88 6.00
N THR A 288 12.56 -28.76 6.51
CA THR A 288 12.85 -28.84 7.94
C THR A 288 13.18 -27.47 8.52
N GLU A 289 12.81 -27.25 9.78
CA GLU A 289 13.15 -26.01 10.47
C GLU A 289 14.67 -25.88 10.68
N VAL A 290 15.18 -24.66 10.55
CA VAL A 290 16.60 -24.33 10.75
C VAL A 290 16.78 -23.53 12.04
N GLY A 291 17.15 -24.22 13.12
CA GLY A 291 17.39 -23.58 14.42
C GLY A 291 18.65 -22.69 14.50
N ASN A 292 19.68 -23.00 13.70
CA ASN A 292 20.98 -22.33 13.75
C ASN A 292 20.95 -20.85 13.30
N LEU A 293 19.86 -20.42 12.65
CA LEU A 293 19.66 -19.04 12.19
C LEU A 293 18.96 -18.15 13.23
N GLY A 294 18.90 -18.58 14.50
CA GLY A 294 18.38 -17.77 15.61
C GLY A 294 18.99 -16.37 15.65
N GLY A 295 18.12 -15.35 15.69
CA GLY A 295 18.47 -13.92 15.68
C GLY A 295 18.75 -13.31 14.30
N ILE A 296 18.76 -14.12 13.23
CA ILE A 296 18.87 -13.67 11.84
C ILE A 296 17.46 -13.64 11.25
N THR A 297 16.91 -12.44 11.10
CA THR A 297 15.59 -12.22 10.48
C THR A 297 15.75 -11.39 9.21
N PRO A 298 14.88 -11.54 8.20
CA PRO A 298 14.97 -10.78 6.96
C PRO A 298 15.01 -9.25 7.13
N ILE A 299 14.46 -8.70 8.22
CA ILE A 299 14.55 -7.27 8.58
C ILE A 299 16.01 -6.77 8.74
N LYS A 300 16.96 -7.67 9.06
CA LYS A 300 18.38 -7.34 9.33
C LYS A 300 19.31 -7.67 8.15
N PHE A 301 18.77 -8.06 6.99
CA PHE A 301 19.56 -8.54 5.85
C PHE A 301 20.48 -7.50 5.21
N GLY A 302 20.19 -6.21 5.37
CA GLY A 302 21.07 -5.14 4.89
C GLY A 302 22.36 -4.95 5.69
N SER A 303 22.53 -5.64 6.83
CA SER A 303 23.58 -5.33 7.80
C SER A 303 24.00 -6.55 8.66
N LEU A 304 24.14 -7.74 8.08
CA LEU A 304 24.62 -8.90 8.83
C LEU A 304 26.08 -8.72 9.24
N ASN A 305 26.45 -9.11 10.47
CA ASN A 305 27.86 -9.21 10.84
C ASN A 305 28.50 -10.49 10.25
N CYS A 306 29.83 -10.61 10.26
CA CYS A 306 30.53 -11.77 9.69
C CYS A 306 30.06 -13.12 10.27
N GLN A 307 29.77 -13.19 11.57
CA GLN A 307 29.30 -14.43 12.21
C GLN A 307 27.90 -14.82 11.70
N GLN A 308 26.99 -13.86 11.58
CA GLN A 308 25.66 -14.08 11.04
C GLN A 308 25.70 -14.44 9.55
N TRP A 309 26.56 -13.77 8.78
CA TRP A 309 26.80 -14.09 7.37
C TRP A 309 27.30 -15.52 7.19
N ASN A 310 28.32 -15.93 7.96
CA ASN A 310 28.88 -17.27 7.88
C ASN A 310 27.87 -18.35 8.27
N ARG A 311 27.06 -18.15 9.32
CA ARG A 311 25.96 -19.08 9.67
C ARG A 311 24.92 -19.20 8.55
N LEU A 312 24.47 -18.09 7.98
CA LEU A 312 23.54 -18.12 6.83
C LEU A 312 24.14 -18.86 5.63
N ARG A 313 25.41 -18.57 5.32
CA ARG A 313 26.15 -19.24 4.25
C ARG A 313 26.26 -20.74 4.50
N GLU A 314 26.57 -21.18 5.72
CA GLU A 314 26.68 -22.60 6.07
C GLU A 314 25.37 -23.35 5.82
N GLU A 315 24.22 -22.79 6.23
CA GLU A 315 22.92 -23.40 5.95
C GLU A 315 22.60 -23.42 4.44
N LEU A 316 22.93 -22.35 3.71
CA LEU A 316 22.81 -22.33 2.25
C LEU A 316 23.73 -23.36 1.57
N GLN A 317 24.93 -23.59 2.11
CA GLN A 317 25.85 -24.63 1.63
C GLN A 317 25.30 -26.04 1.85
N LYS A 318 24.69 -26.31 3.02
CA LYS A 318 23.99 -27.58 3.28
C LYS A 318 22.86 -27.82 2.29
N ALA A 319 22.16 -26.76 1.88
CA ALA A 319 21.12 -26.80 0.85
C ALA A 319 21.67 -26.80 -0.60
N GLY A 320 22.98 -26.98 -0.79
CA GLY A 320 23.62 -27.13 -2.10
C GLY A 320 24.14 -25.83 -2.73
N CYS A 321 24.06 -24.69 -2.03
CA CYS A 321 24.48 -23.40 -2.57
C CYS A 321 25.91 -23.00 -2.20
N ARG A 322 26.82 -23.04 -3.19
CA ARG A 322 28.25 -22.77 -2.98
C ARG A 322 28.73 -21.41 -3.52
N SER A 323 27.82 -20.57 -4.01
CA SER A 323 28.15 -19.31 -4.68
C SER A 323 28.52 -18.15 -3.75
N LEU A 324 28.28 -18.27 -2.43
CA LEU A 324 28.58 -17.24 -1.44
C LEU A 324 29.95 -17.43 -0.79
N GLY A 325 30.79 -16.40 -0.85
CA GLY A 325 32.14 -16.39 -0.26
C GLY A 325 32.13 -16.29 1.28
N THR A 326 33.20 -16.78 1.92
CA THR A 326 33.46 -16.65 3.36
C THR A 326 33.72 -15.21 3.78
N CYS A 327 33.33 -14.83 5.01
CA CYS A 327 33.84 -13.59 5.61
C CYS A 327 35.35 -13.76 5.90
N PRO A 328 36.24 -12.84 5.47
CA PRO A 328 37.64 -12.89 5.86
C PRO A 328 37.75 -12.75 7.39
N PRO A 329 38.72 -13.43 8.04
CA PRO A 329 38.94 -13.28 9.48
C PRO A 329 39.33 -11.83 9.80
N PRO A 330 38.98 -11.33 11.01
CA PRO A 330 39.37 -9.99 11.42
C PRO A 330 40.89 -9.82 11.36
N PRO A 331 41.41 -8.63 10.99
CA PRO A 331 42.85 -8.37 11.00
C PRO A 331 43.39 -8.64 12.40
N LYS A 332 44.47 -9.42 12.51
CA LYS A 332 45.15 -9.66 13.79
C LYS A 332 45.47 -8.30 14.43
N PRO A 333 45.24 -8.12 15.73
CA PRO A 333 45.57 -6.87 16.41
C PRO A 333 47.06 -6.56 16.19
N PRO A 334 47.42 -5.28 15.97
CA PRO A 334 48.82 -4.90 15.88
C PRO A 334 49.54 -5.36 17.15
N PRO A 335 50.80 -5.83 17.04
CA PRO A 335 51.56 -6.24 18.21
C PRO A 335 51.61 -5.06 19.20
N PRO A 336 51.50 -5.33 20.51
CA PRO A 336 51.53 -4.27 21.51
C PRO A 336 52.80 -3.42 21.37
N PRO A 337 52.71 -2.10 21.61
CA PRO A 337 53.89 -1.24 21.59
C PRO A 337 54.94 -1.76 22.58
N PRO A 338 56.24 -1.70 22.23
CA PRO A 338 57.29 -2.20 23.09
C PRO A 338 57.25 -1.47 24.44
N PRO A 339 57.48 -2.19 25.57
CA PRO A 339 57.48 -1.57 26.89
C PRO A 339 58.57 -0.50 27.01
N PRO A 340 58.36 0.53 27.87
CA PRO A 340 59.37 1.56 28.12
C PRO A 340 60.67 0.93 28.67
N PRO A 341 61.83 1.55 28.39
CA PRO A 341 63.12 0.95 28.71
C PRO A 341 63.28 0.76 30.22
N SER A 342 63.61 -0.46 30.63
CA SER A 342 64.05 -0.80 31.98
C SER A 342 65.39 -0.11 32.30
N PRO A 343 65.64 0.28 33.56
CA PRO A 343 66.95 0.81 33.96
C PRO A 343 68.05 -0.26 33.81
N PRO A 344 69.31 0.14 33.56
CA PRO A 344 70.35 -0.78 33.15
C PRO A 344 70.76 -1.72 34.30
N LYS A 345 70.97 -3.00 33.96
CA LYS A 345 71.78 -3.94 34.74
C LYS A 345 72.87 -4.54 33.84
N PRO A 346 74.02 -4.96 34.43
CA PRO A 346 75.32 -4.92 33.77
C PRO A 346 75.50 -6.00 32.70
N ALA A 347 76.44 -5.69 31.81
CA ALA A 347 76.96 -6.46 30.70
C ALA A 347 77.11 -7.97 30.95
N THR A 348 77.11 -8.77 29.87
CA THR A 348 78.35 -9.38 29.32
C THR A 348 78.04 -10.47 28.26
N LEU A 349 78.64 -10.27 27.08
CA LEU A 349 79.15 -11.20 26.04
C LEU A 349 78.25 -12.24 25.33
N GLY A 350 78.29 -12.19 23.99
CA GLY A 350 78.55 -13.39 23.18
C GLY A 350 77.62 -13.66 22.00
N GLN A 351 78.00 -13.13 20.82
CA GLN A 351 78.04 -13.75 19.47
C GLN A 351 77.65 -15.26 19.36
N GLN A 352 77.11 -15.83 18.28
CA GLN A 352 77.11 -15.47 16.86
C GLN A 352 76.21 -16.45 16.05
N ASP A 353 75.70 -15.94 14.94
CA ASP A 353 75.59 -16.55 13.59
C ASP A 353 74.81 -17.82 13.25
N SER A 354 74.03 -17.62 12.16
CA SER A 354 73.84 -18.49 10.97
C SER A 354 73.00 -19.76 11.15
N GLY A 355 72.14 -20.17 10.23
CA GLY A 355 71.85 -19.68 8.89
C GLY A 355 71.16 -20.81 8.12
N GLY A 356 70.06 -20.48 7.44
CA GLY A 356 69.73 -21.05 6.14
C GLY A 356 69.27 -22.52 6.03
N PRO A 357 68.62 -22.87 4.90
CA PRO A 357 67.40 -23.68 4.93
C PRO A 357 67.46 -24.90 3.99
N GLY A 358 66.39 -25.70 3.97
CA GLY A 358 66.06 -26.47 2.77
C GLY A 358 65.22 -27.71 3.01
N GLY A 359 63.96 -27.63 2.55
CA GLY A 359 63.12 -28.63 1.87
C GLY A 359 63.20 -30.13 2.24
N ALA A 360 62.17 -30.96 2.12
CA ALA A 360 60.79 -30.87 1.64
C ALA A 360 60.37 -32.33 1.38
N THR A 361 59.17 -32.74 1.84
CA THR A 361 58.24 -33.71 1.19
C THR A 361 58.71 -35.18 1.06
N ALA A 362 57.90 -36.25 1.14
CA ALA A 362 56.46 -36.52 1.09
C ALA A 362 56.17 -37.88 1.79
N ALA A 363 55.02 -38.08 2.46
CA ALA A 363 53.86 -38.92 2.06
C ALA A 363 54.15 -40.44 1.99
N LEU A 364 53.46 -41.38 2.66
CA LEU A 364 52.05 -41.84 2.57
C LEU A 364 51.83 -42.84 3.74
N SER A 365 50.76 -42.75 4.56
CA SER A 365 49.45 -43.43 4.46
C SER A 365 49.47 -44.97 4.60
N VAL A 366 48.59 -45.53 5.46
CA VAL A 366 47.63 -46.64 5.18
C VAL A 366 46.88 -47.10 6.47
N GLU A 367 45.53 -47.15 6.35
CA GLU A 367 44.46 -47.99 6.99
C GLU A 367 44.29 -48.03 8.54
N GLY A 368 43.09 -47.96 9.17
CA GLY A 368 41.72 -48.44 8.84
C GLY A 368 41.57 -49.91 9.32
N ASP A 369 40.66 -50.38 10.17
CA ASP A 369 39.22 -50.11 10.37
C ASP A 369 38.65 -50.91 11.58
N SER A 370 37.46 -50.49 12.07
CA SER A 370 36.36 -51.25 12.74
C SER A 370 36.55 -51.87 14.15
N GLY A 371 35.59 -51.90 15.09
CA GLY A 371 34.19 -51.45 15.16
C GLY A 371 33.33 -52.31 16.12
N GLY A 372 32.47 -51.67 16.94
CA GLY A 372 31.24 -52.21 17.59
C GLY A 372 31.36 -52.89 18.98
N ASN A 373 30.35 -52.95 19.85
CA ASN A 373 29.08 -52.23 20.05
C ASN A 373 28.47 -52.65 21.43
N ASP A 374 27.50 -51.87 21.93
CA ASP A 374 26.40 -52.21 22.87
C ASP A 374 26.59 -52.26 24.42
N GLY A 375 25.72 -51.50 25.11
CA GLY A 375 25.49 -51.49 26.57
C GLY A 375 24.29 -52.35 27.02
N PRO A 376 23.89 -52.37 28.32
CA PRO A 376 22.71 -51.58 28.76
C PRO A 376 22.66 -51.13 30.26
N ARG A 377 21.53 -50.47 30.62
CA ARG A 377 21.05 -49.76 31.84
C ARG A 377 21.14 -50.44 33.23
N GLY A 378 21.17 -49.62 34.31
CA GLY A 378 20.50 -49.89 35.61
C GLY A 378 21.02 -49.15 36.89
N GLU A 379 20.21 -48.20 37.40
CA GLU A 379 19.94 -47.68 38.79
C GLU A 379 20.94 -47.57 39.98
N SER A 380 20.84 -46.41 40.67
CA SER A 380 21.04 -46.06 42.13
C SER A 380 22.42 -46.34 42.78
N ASP A 381 23.00 -45.57 43.72
CA ASP A 381 22.53 -44.60 44.72
C ASP A 381 23.75 -43.75 45.20
N ARG A 382 23.46 -42.51 45.66
CA ARG A 382 24.10 -41.66 46.70
C ARG A 382 25.64 -41.59 46.86
N ASP A 383 26.17 -40.39 46.65
CA ASP A 383 26.97 -39.55 47.58
C ASP A 383 27.14 -38.18 46.87
N GLY A 384 26.84 -37.02 47.46
CA GLY A 384 27.72 -36.36 48.42
C GLY A 384 28.41 -35.16 47.74
N GLU A 385 27.88 -33.97 48.02
CA GLU A 385 28.65 -32.72 48.22
C GLU A 385 28.98 -31.76 47.05
N ALA A 386 28.56 -30.50 47.30
CA ALA A 386 29.07 -29.19 46.85
C ALA A 386 28.86 -28.70 45.39
N ALA A 387 27.92 -27.75 45.26
CA ALA A 387 27.78 -26.83 44.15
C ALA A 387 28.74 -25.61 44.27
N PRO A 388 29.20 -25.03 43.14
CA PRO A 388 30.09 -23.86 43.12
C PRO A 388 29.33 -22.51 43.13
N PRO A 389 29.99 -21.40 43.56
CA PRO A 389 29.32 -20.25 44.13
C PRO A 389 29.07 -19.07 43.16
N THR A 390 28.13 -18.22 43.57
CA THR A 390 27.72 -16.92 43.02
C THR A 390 28.75 -15.81 43.30
N PRO A 391 28.90 -14.77 42.44
CA PRO A 391 29.94 -13.75 42.61
C PRO A 391 29.50 -12.59 43.52
N GLN A 392 30.34 -12.28 44.52
CA GLN A 392 30.27 -11.08 45.36
C GLN A 392 31.42 -10.11 45.06
N GLN A 393 31.15 -8.85 45.41
CA GLN A 393 31.94 -7.63 45.24
C GLN A 393 33.37 -7.70 45.80
N LYS A 394 34.28 -6.96 45.14
CA LYS A 394 35.67 -6.73 45.54
C LYS A 394 35.80 -5.37 46.23
N SER A 395 36.26 -5.38 47.48
CA SER A 395 36.98 -4.26 48.12
C SER A 395 38.21 -4.82 48.84
N THR A 396 39.31 -4.10 48.67
CA THR A 396 40.72 -4.37 49.05
C THR A 396 40.99 -4.16 50.56
N PRO A 397 42.22 -4.47 51.08
CA PRO A 397 42.42 -4.99 52.43
C PRO A 397 43.08 -4.02 53.44
N THR A 398 42.82 -4.34 54.73
CA THR A 398 43.71 -4.42 55.91
C THR A 398 44.87 -3.40 56.09
N SER A 399 44.90 -2.66 57.20
CA SER A 399 45.63 -3.04 58.44
C SER A 399 45.62 -1.92 59.51
N GLN A 400 46.00 -2.33 60.72
CA GLN A 400 45.99 -1.61 62.00
C GLN A 400 47.04 -0.49 62.07
N ALA A 401 46.76 0.58 62.81
CA ALA A 401 47.74 1.58 63.20
C ALA A 401 48.00 1.52 64.72
N VAL A 402 49.26 1.23 65.03
CA VAL A 402 49.95 1.49 66.30
C VAL A 402 50.36 2.97 66.35
N THR A 403 50.42 3.46 67.58
CA THR A 403 50.87 4.75 68.08
C THR A 403 52.18 5.32 67.48
N GLY A 404 52.20 6.65 67.34
CA GLY A 404 53.36 7.50 67.69
C GLY A 404 54.20 8.04 66.54
N PHE A 405 54.08 9.35 66.25
CA PHE A 405 55.20 10.30 66.24
C PHE A 405 54.69 11.76 66.20
N GLU A 406 55.24 12.57 67.10
CA GLU A 406 55.10 14.01 67.30
C GLU A 406 56.12 14.77 66.40
N LEU A 407 55.82 15.91 65.74
CA LEU A 407 55.88 17.35 66.12
C LEU A 407 56.04 18.15 64.77
N PRO A 408 56.14 19.50 64.71
CA PRO A 408 55.48 20.59 65.43
C PRO A 408 54.88 21.64 64.44
N LEU A 409 53.92 22.47 64.86
CA LEU A 409 54.03 23.91 64.59
C LEU A 409 53.15 24.75 65.52
N VAL A 410 53.81 25.74 66.08
CA VAL A 410 53.32 26.82 66.93
C VAL A 410 52.47 27.78 66.11
N ALA A 411 51.29 28.12 66.62
CA ALA A 411 50.66 29.41 66.39
C ALA A 411 50.07 29.88 67.73
N THR A 412 50.84 30.76 68.36
CA THR A 412 50.55 31.43 69.63
C THR A 412 49.30 32.29 69.49
N ILE A 413 48.20 31.92 70.14
CA ILE A 413 47.11 32.84 70.49
C ILE A 413 46.86 32.65 71.99
N GLY A 414 47.07 33.73 72.74
CA GLY A 414 47.18 33.72 74.20
C GLY A 414 45.88 33.34 74.90
N TYR A 415 45.89 32.19 75.58
CA TYR A 415 44.86 31.81 76.55
C TYR A 415 45.25 32.32 77.94
N PHE A 416 44.37 33.06 78.59
CA PHE A 416 44.44 33.30 80.04
C PHE A 416 43.63 32.22 80.76
N ILE A 417 44.32 31.27 81.42
CA ILE A 417 43.71 30.32 82.35
C ILE A 417 43.73 30.98 83.75
N ALA A 418 42.57 31.40 84.24
CA ALA A 418 42.40 31.75 85.64
C ALA A 418 42.20 30.46 86.45
N GLY A 419 43.28 29.96 87.06
CA GLY A 419 43.23 28.86 88.01
C GLY A 419 42.42 29.24 89.25
N THR A 420 41.50 28.38 89.68
CA THR A 420 40.80 28.52 90.95
C THR A 420 41.44 27.62 91.99
N THR A 421 42.18 28.24 92.91
CA THR A 421 41.96 28.00 94.34
C THR A 421 41.83 29.37 95.02
N GLY A 422 40.60 29.69 95.45
CA GLY A 422 40.32 30.73 96.45
C GLY A 422 40.01 32.13 95.93
N SER A 423 38.74 32.55 96.15
CA SER A 423 38.21 33.93 96.21
C SER A 423 37.88 34.67 94.89
N GLY A 424 36.57 34.86 94.67
CA GLY A 424 35.92 35.46 93.49
C GLY A 424 36.12 36.95 93.26
N ALA A 425 37.37 37.45 93.25
CA ALA A 425 37.66 38.86 92.94
C ALA A 425 38.51 39.08 91.66
N ALA A 426 39.22 38.07 91.15
CA ALA A 426 40.13 38.26 89.99
C ALA A 426 39.45 38.16 88.61
N GLY A 427 38.46 37.27 88.43
CA GLY A 427 37.71 37.16 87.16
C GLY A 427 36.81 38.37 86.86
N PHE A 428 36.38 39.08 87.90
CA PHE A 428 35.50 40.25 87.77
C PHE A 428 36.24 41.54 87.36
N LEU A 429 37.56 41.62 87.60
CA LEU A 429 38.37 42.80 87.24
C LEU A 429 38.75 42.84 85.75
N GLY A 430 38.97 41.68 85.11
CA GLY A 430 39.15 41.59 83.66
C GLY A 430 37.88 42.02 82.91
N TYR A 431 36.73 41.47 83.28
CA TYR A 431 35.42 41.81 82.70
C TYR A 431 35.07 43.31 82.82
N LYS A 432 35.47 43.97 83.91
CA LYS A 432 35.26 45.43 84.12
C LYS A 432 36.26 46.30 83.34
N GLY A 433 37.44 45.79 83.01
CA GLY A 433 38.43 46.45 82.15
C GLY A 433 38.03 46.49 80.67
N TYR A 434 37.51 45.39 80.14
CA TYR A 434 37.04 45.31 78.74
C TYR A 434 35.81 46.18 78.46
N LYS A 435 34.93 46.36 79.46
CA LYS A 435 33.78 47.27 79.38
C LYS A 435 34.17 48.75 79.24
N LYS A 436 35.43 49.11 79.51
CA LYS A 436 36.01 50.46 79.32
C LYS A 436 36.62 50.67 77.92
N CYS A 437 36.90 49.59 77.17
CA CYS A 437 37.45 49.62 75.81
C CYS A 437 36.41 49.37 74.71
N ASN A 438 35.12 49.28 75.06
CA ASN A 438 34.00 49.04 74.13
C ASN A 438 34.12 47.75 73.27
N VAL A 439 34.75 46.70 73.80
CA VAL A 439 34.87 45.40 73.13
C VAL A 439 33.84 44.43 73.69
N GLU A 440 33.00 43.85 72.83
CA GLU A 440 31.98 42.87 73.19
C GLU A 440 32.61 41.47 73.39
N LEU A 441 32.31 40.83 74.52
CA LEU A 441 32.77 39.47 74.84
C LEU A 441 31.63 38.46 74.66
N VAL A 442 31.96 37.35 74.00
CA VAL A 442 31.07 36.25 73.63
C VAL A 442 31.46 35.00 74.43
N PRO A 443 30.63 34.51 75.36
CA PRO A 443 30.93 33.30 76.11
C PRO A 443 30.76 32.03 75.26
N SER A 444 31.60 31.02 75.50
CA SER A 444 31.34 29.65 75.06
C SER A 444 30.13 29.05 75.78
N ASN A 445 29.48 28.03 75.19
CA ASN A 445 28.27 27.42 75.77
C ASN A 445 28.54 26.71 77.11
N ASP A 446 29.79 26.31 77.38
CA ASP A 446 30.23 25.75 78.67
C ASP A 446 30.72 26.82 79.67
N GLY A 447 30.76 28.10 79.25
CA GLY A 447 31.22 29.23 80.06
C GLY A 447 32.71 29.21 80.39
N LEU A 448 33.51 28.34 79.76
CA LEU A 448 34.93 28.16 80.04
C LEU A 448 35.83 29.17 79.31
N VAL A 449 35.37 29.71 78.17
CA VAL A 449 36.16 30.60 77.29
C VAL A 449 35.31 31.80 76.87
N PHE A 450 35.95 32.95 76.68
CA PHE A 450 35.34 34.12 76.06
C PHE A 450 36.05 34.45 74.75
N TYR A 451 35.27 34.72 73.71
CA TYR A 451 35.69 35.12 72.38
C TYR A 451 35.28 36.57 72.12
N THR A 452 35.94 37.27 71.21
CA THR A 452 35.36 38.45 70.56
C THR A 452 34.53 38.03 69.36
N ILE A 453 33.66 38.91 68.85
CA ILE A 453 32.93 38.62 67.61
C ILE A 453 33.89 38.39 66.43
N GLU A 454 35.07 39.00 66.48
CA GLU A 454 36.13 38.85 65.47
C GLU A 454 36.77 37.46 65.55
N ASP A 455 37.06 36.97 66.76
CA ASP A 455 37.53 35.58 66.98
C ASP A 455 36.51 34.54 66.49
N VAL A 456 35.21 34.81 66.70
CA VAL A 456 34.12 33.97 66.18
C VAL A 456 34.11 33.99 64.65
N THR A 457 34.32 35.16 64.02
CA THR A 457 34.38 35.27 62.55
C THR A 457 35.56 34.51 61.96
N ASP A 458 36.74 34.60 62.56
CA ASP A 458 37.94 33.88 62.11
C ASP A 458 37.79 32.38 62.30
N SER A 459 37.15 31.95 63.39
CA SER A 459 36.85 30.54 63.65
C SER A 459 35.83 29.97 62.65
N ILE A 460 34.80 30.74 62.26
CA ILE A 460 33.85 30.36 61.20
C ILE A 460 34.60 30.17 59.86
N ILE A 461 35.46 31.13 59.50
CA ILE A 461 36.23 31.08 58.24
C ILE A 461 37.17 29.86 58.23
N ASN A 462 37.94 29.66 59.30
CA ASN A 462 38.86 28.52 59.42
C ASN A 462 38.12 27.18 59.35
N LEU A 463 36.99 27.06 60.05
CA LEU A 463 36.19 25.84 60.07
C LEU A 463 35.58 25.56 58.69
N LEU A 464 35.10 26.59 58.00
CA LEU A 464 34.57 26.49 56.65
C LEU A 464 35.64 25.99 55.65
N TYR A 465 36.85 26.55 55.67
CA TYR A 465 37.94 26.09 54.81
C TYR A 465 38.42 24.68 55.19
N THR A 466 38.53 24.36 56.48
CA THR A 466 38.96 23.03 56.96
C THR A 466 37.96 21.93 56.57
N ARG A 467 36.67 22.27 56.46
CA ARG A 467 35.61 21.34 56.00
C ARG A 467 35.34 21.41 54.49
N GLY A 468 36.27 21.97 53.71
CA GLY A 468 36.20 21.94 52.24
C GLY A 468 35.25 22.97 51.62
N GLY A 469 34.88 24.03 52.36
CA GLY A 469 34.18 25.19 51.82
C GLY A 469 32.65 25.13 51.82
N ARG A 470 32.04 24.13 52.47
CA ARG A 470 30.58 23.99 52.65
C ARG A 470 30.24 23.57 54.07
N VAL A 471 29.50 24.40 54.80
CA VAL A 471 29.04 24.07 56.17
C VAL A 471 27.61 24.58 56.41
N PRO A 472 26.67 23.74 56.87
CA PRO A 472 25.37 24.20 57.36
C PRO A 472 25.50 25.06 58.63
N ILE A 473 24.73 26.14 58.74
CA ILE A 473 24.83 27.08 59.87
C ILE A 473 24.60 26.39 61.22
N TYR A 474 23.65 25.45 61.31
CA TYR A 474 23.34 24.78 62.58
C TYR A 474 24.54 23.99 63.14
N GLU A 475 25.42 23.46 62.27
CA GLU A 475 26.64 22.73 62.68
C GLU A 475 27.70 23.68 63.25
N LEU A 476 27.71 24.94 62.84
CA LEU A 476 28.69 25.92 63.32
C LEU A 476 28.53 26.19 64.82
N SER A 477 27.30 26.23 65.34
CA SER A 477 27.04 26.46 66.77
C SER A 477 27.62 25.36 67.66
N THR A 478 27.51 24.10 67.21
CA THR A 478 28.01 22.92 67.91
C THR A 478 29.53 22.81 67.80
N LEU A 479 30.07 23.06 66.61
CA LEU A 479 31.51 22.95 66.35
C LEU A 479 32.33 24.06 66.99
N LEU A 480 31.78 25.28 67.08
CA LEU A 480 32.44 26.42 67.70
C LEU A 480 32.18 26.49 69.21
N ASN A 481 31.21 25.72 69.72
CA ASN A 481 30.77 25.76 71.12
C ASN A 481 30.31 27.18 71.54
N VAL A 482 29.60 27.88 70.65
CA VAL A 482 29.08 29.24 70.87
C VAL A 482 27.59 29.28 70.51
N GLN A 483 26.80 30.10 71.22
CA GLN A 483 25.36 30.24 70.94
C GLN A 483 25.09 30.74 69.52
N GLU A 484 23.98 30.28 68.94
CA GLU A 484 23.59 30.53 67.54
C GLU A 484 23.49 32.02 67.19
N ASP A 485 23.09 32.86 68.15
CA ASP A 485 22.99 34.32 67.97
C ASP A 485 24.34 34.96 67.63
N TYR A 486 25.43 34.52 68.25
CA TYR A 486 26.76 35.04 67.98
C TYR A 486 27.34 34.50 66.67
N VAL A 487 27.04 33.24 66.33
CA VAL A 487 27.40 32.66 65.03
C VAL A 487 26.69 33.43 63.91
N SER A 488 25.40 33.71 64.06
CA SER A 488 24.60 34.48 63.09
C SER A 488 25.15 35.89 62.90
N ARG A 489 25.53 36.58 63.99
CA ARG A 489 26.18 37.90 63.92
C ARG A 489 27.56 37.84 63.27
N GLY A 490 28.34 36.81 63.55
CA GLY A 490 29.63 36.56 62.89
C GLY A 490 29.47 36.38 61.38
N ILE A 491 28.50 35.57 60.94
CA ILE A 491 28.18 35.38 59.52
C ILE A 491 27.76 36.69 58.86
N GLN A 492 26.87 37.47 59.49
CA GLN A 492 26.47 38.79 58.97
C GLN A 492 27.66 39.76 58.85
N THR A 493 28.58 39.70 59.80
CA THR A 493 29.80 40.52 59.79
C THR A 493 30.69 40.14 58.61
N ILE A 494 30.84 38.85 58.33
CA ILE A 494 31.64 38.37 57.19
C ILE A 494 30.96 38.73 55.86
N LEU A 495 29.64 38.54 55.73
CA LEU A 495 28.89 38.87 54.51
C LEU A 495 28.83 40.38 54.22
N GLY A 496 28.99 41.23 55.25
CA GLY A 496 29.08 42.69 55.11
C GLY A 496 30.43 43.20 54.60
N ARG A 497 31.48 42.37 54.58
CA ARG A 497 32.79 42.73 54.04
C ARG A 497 32.73 42.83 52.51
N LYS A 498 33.33 43.87 51.92
CA LYS A 498 33.29 44.12 50.46
C LYS A 498 34.05 43.07 49.63
N ASP A 499 34.99 42.38 50.26
CA ASP A 499 35.91 41.40 49.68
C ASP A 499 35.58 39.97 50.12
N ASN A 500 34.36 39.72 50.62
CA ASN A 500 33.99 38.38 51.06
C ASN A 500 33.84 37.42 49.87
N ASN A 501 34.34 36.20 50.07
CA ASN A 501 34.26 35.11 49.10
C ASN A 501 33.18 34.08 49.51
N LEU A 502 32.16 34.50 50.27
CA LEU A 502 31.18 33.60 50.88
C LEU A 502 29.77 33.83 50.33
N LEU A 503 29.01 32.75 50.23
CA LEU A 503 27.62 32.73 49.80
C LEU A 503 26.79 32.00 50.84
N LEU A 504 25.74 32.65 51.34
CA LEU A 504 24.76 32.04 52.22
C LEU A 504 23.51 31.64 51.43
N VAL A 505 23.21 30.34 51.38
CA VAL A 505 22.10 29.79 50.59
C VAL A 505 21.35 28.74 51.42
N HIS A 506 20.06 28.97 51.69
CA HIS A 506 19.19 28.08 52.50
C HIS A 506 19.83 27.58 53.81
N GLY A 507 20.48 28.47 54.55
CA GLY A 507 21.14 28.10 55.81
C GLY A 507 22.45 27.33 55.65
N ILE A 508 23.04 27.32 54.45
CA ILE A 508 24.35 26.73 54.16
C ILE A 508 25.32 27.84 53.76
N LEU A 509 26.48 27.89 54.42
CA LEU A 509 27.57 28.77 54.06
C LEU A 509 28.51 28.07 53.07
N LEU A 510 28.77 28.73 51.94
CA LEU A 510 29.55 28.21 50.82
C LEU A 510 30.68 29.19 50.47
N THR A 511 31.86 28.70 50.14
CA THR A 511 32.93 29.53 49.57
C THR A 511 32.77 29.65 48.05
N SER A 512 33.26 30.74 47.46
CA SER A 512 33.37 30.87 46.00
C SER A 512 34.25 29.77 45.42
N THR A 513 35.32 29.38 46.12
CA THR A 513 36.20 28.27 45.74
C THR A 513 35.48 26.93 45.66
N TYR A 514 34.47 26.69 46.52
CA TYR A 514 33.63 25.49 46.47
C TYR A 514 32.71 25.50 45.25
N ILE A 515 32.10 26.65 44.92
CA ILE A 515 31.25 26.78 43.72
C ILE A 515 32.07 26.59 42.45
N ASP A 516 33.28 27.14 42.40
CA ASP A 516 34.20 26.99 41.26
C ASP A 516 34.68 25.54 41.09
N SER A 517 35.02 24.84 42.18
CA SER A 517 35.41 23.42 42.12
C SER A 517 34.23 22.54 41.71
N LEU A 518 33.03 22.83 42.22
CA LEU A 518 31.79 22.15 41.83
C LEU A 518 31.49 22.35 40.35
N THR A 519 31.57 23.58 39.83
CA THR A 519 31.32 23.83 38.40
C THR A 519 32.35 23.17 37.49
N ARG A 520 33.64 23.10 37.88
CA ARG A 520 34.65 22.32 37.15
C ARG A 520 34.30 20.83 37.14
N SER A 521 33.93 20.27 38.29
CA SER A 521 33.52 18.87 38.39
C SER A 521 32.27 18.57 37.55
N ILE A 522 31.32 19.51 37.47
CA ILE A 522 30.16 19.41 36.58
C ILE A 522 30.60 19.44 35.11
N ASP A 523 31.53 20.32 34.71
CA ASP A 523 32.06 20.36 33.33
C ASP A 523 32.72 19.03 32.97
N ASP A 524 33.59 18.49 33.83
CA ASP A 524 34.25 17.20 33.64
C ASP A 524 33.20 16.08 33.47
N ARG A 525 32.18 16.03 34.34
CA ARG A 525 31.08 15.06 34.25
C ARG A 525 30.30 15.22 32.94
N VAL A 526 30.07 16.43 32.45
CA VAL A 526 29.42 16.66 31.15
C VAL A 526 30.31 16.21 29.99
N GLN A 527 31.63 16.37 30.08
CA GLN A 527 32.55 15.85 29.06
C GLN A 527 32.56 14.32 29.02
N GLU A 528 32.49 13.66 30.18
CA GLU A 528 32.42 12.20 30.28
C GLU A 528 31.07 11.63 29.85
N CYS A 529 29.97 12.23 30.31
CA CYS A 529 28.61 11.72 30.08
C CYS A 529 27.97 12.23 28.77
N GLY A 530 28.51 13.30 28.19
CA GLY A 530 27.95 14.01 27.04
C GLY A 530 26.83 14.99 27.39
N THR A 531 25.92 14.62 28.30
CA THR A 531 24.85 15.50 28.79
C THR A 531 24.59 15.34 30.28
N VAL A 532 24.25 16.42 30.98
CA VAL A 532 23.86 16.41 32.41
C VAL A 532 22.70 17.36 32.67
N ASP A 533 21.72 16.95 33.48
CA ASP A 533 20.57 17.79 33.87
C ASP A 533 20.85 18.52 35.20
N LEU A 534 20.78 19.85 35.19
CA LEU A 534 20.98 20.68 36.37
C LEU A 534 19.94 20.41 37.47
N THR A 535 18.74 19.93 37.12
CA THR A 535 17.68 19.59 38.06
C THR A 535 18.03 18.36 38.89
N GLU A 536 18.75 17.40 38.30
CA GLU A 536 19.26 16.22 38.99
C GLU A 536 20.41 16.61 39.94
N LEU A 537 21.33 17.45 39.47
CA LEU A 537 22.42 17.98 40.29
C LEU A 537 21.93 18.85 41.46
N SER A 538 20.86 19.62 41.26
CA SER A 538 20.23 20.41 42.32
C SER A 538 19.79 19.54 43.50
N LYS A 539 19.22 18.35 43.19
CA LYS A 539 18.83 17.36 44.21
C LYS A 539 20.04 16.67 44.82
N GLU A 540 21.01 16.26 44.00
CA GLU A 540 22.22 15.57 44.44
C GLU A 540 23.04 16.41 45.42
N PHE A 541 23.25 17.70 45.10
CA PHE A 541 24.03 18.60 45.93
C PHE A 541 23.20 19.33 46.99
N ASN A 542 21.87 19.21 46.96
CA ASN A 542 20.95 19.97 47.79
C ASN A 542 21.20 21.49 47.70
N LEU A 543 21.27 22.00 46.46
CA LEU A 543 21.51 23.40 46.13
C LEU A 543 20.39 23.93 45.21
N PRO A 544 20.00 25.20 45.30
CA PRO A 544 18.99 25.77 44.40
C PRO A 544 19.40 25.67 42.94
N LEU A 545 18.44 25.30 42.09
CA LEU A 545 18.67 25.20 40.65
C LEU A 545 19.15 26.53 40.04
N ASP A 546 18.64 27.66 40.52
CA ASP A 546 19.02 28.99 40.03
C ASP A 546 20.48 29.32 40.38
N LEU A 547 20.95 28.93 41.57
CA LEU A 547 22.36 29.08 41.96
C LEU A 547 23.27 28.28 41.03
N LEU A 548 22.92 27.01 40.76
CA LEU A 548 23.70 26.16 39.85
C LEU A 548 23.70 26.73 38.43
N ARG A 549 22.56 27.23 37.94
CA ARG A 549 22.44 27.84 36.62
C ARG A 549 23.32 29.09 36.51
N ASP A 550 23.32 29.94 37.54
CA ASP A 550 24.12 31.16 37.57
C ASP A 550 25.62 30.85 37.71
N ALA A 551 25.99 29.86 38.52
CA ALA A 551 27.37 29.40 38.65
C ALA A 551 27.91 28.91 37.30
N VAL A 552 27.17 28.03 36.62
CA VAL A 552 27.55 27.47 35.31
C VAL A 552 27.67 28.55 34.23
N LYS A 553 26.82 29.58 34.25
CA LYS A 553 26.90 30.70 33.30
C LYS A 553 28.09 31.62 33.55
N LYS A 554 28.47 31.82 34.81
CA LYS A 554 29.60 32.67 35.20
C LYS A 554 30.95 31.98 34.96
N THR A 555 30.99 30.66 35.10
CA THR A 555 32.19 29.86 34.88
C THR A 555 32.39 29.59 33.39
N LYS A 556 33.63 29.71 32.89
CA LYS A 556 33.97 29.37 31.51
C LYS A 556 34.03 27.84 31.34
N MET A 557 32.90 27.24 30.99
CA MET A 557 32.78 25.80 30.75
C MET A 557 32.94 25.44 29.27
N GLN A 558 33.32 24.20 29.00
CA GLN A 558 33.35 23.64 27.64
C GLN A 558 31.96 23.16 27.17
N ALA A 559 31.06 22.91 28.11
CA ALA A 559 29.66 22.56 27.84
C ALA A 559 28.78 23.79 27.54
N SER A 560 27.77 23.61 26.68
CA SER A 560 26.73 24.60 26.41
C SER A 560 25.46 24.29 27.19
N LEU A 561 24.79 25.32 27.72
CA LEU A 561 23.52 25.16 28.43
C LEU A 561 22.34 25.28 27.45
N SER A 562 21.57 24.21 27.32
CA SER A 562 20.33 24.17 26.56
C SER A 562 19.15 23.88 27.50
N GLY A 563 18.41 24.92 27.87
CA GLY A 563 17.39 24.83 28.92
C GLY A 563 18.02 24.56 30.29
N ASN A 564 17.70 23.41 30.89
CA ASN A 564 18.31 22.91 32.14
C ASN A 564 19.36 21.82 31.90
N THR A 565 19.65 21.47 30.64
CA THR A 565 20.60 20.41 30.31
C THR A 565 21.89 21.01 29.78
N LEU A 566 23.01 20.62 30.38
CA LEU A 566 24.33 20.89 29.84
C LEU A 566 24.70 19.85 28.80
N VAL A 567 25.23 20.29 27.67
CA VAL A 567 25.61 19.45 26.54
C VAL A 567 27.06 19.73 26.19
N SER A 568 27.89 18.70 26.08
CA SER A 568 29.27 18.89 25.63
C SER A 568 29.33 19.17 24.14
N HIS A 569 30.27 20.03 23.73
CA HIS A 569 30.52 20.30 22.32
C HIS A 569 30.91 19.02 21.55
N THR A 570 31.68 18.13 22.20
CA THR A 570 32.09 16.84 21.63
C THR A 570 30.88 15.93 21.36
N PHE A 571 29.91 15.88 22.27
CA PHE A 571 28.68 15.11 22.09
C PHE A 571 27.80 15.68 20.97
N GLU A 572 27.65 17.01 20.90
CA GLU A 572 26.86 17.66 19.85
C GLU A 572 27.46 17.45 18.45
N GLU A 573 28.78 17.61 18.31
CA GLU A 573 29.48 17.33 17.04
C GLU A 573 29.41 15.84 16.67
N ARG A 574 29.46 14.93 17.65
CA ARG A 574 29.24 13.50 17.39
C ARG A 574 27.84 13.24 16.83
N ARG A 575 26.80 13.91 17.35
CA ARG A 575 25.44 13.83 16.79
C ARG A 575 25.39 14.37 15.37
N LYS A 576 25.95 15.55 15.10
CA LYS A 576 26.02 16.11 13.73
C LYS A 576 26.78 15.19 12.77
N ASN A 577 27.90 14.61 13.21
CA ASN A 577 28.67 13.65 12.42
C ASN A 577 27.92 12.35 12.15
N ASN A 578 27.10 11.87 13.09
CA ASN A 578 26.21 10.73 12.85
C ASN A 578 25.18 11.05 11.74
N VAL A 579 24.63 12.27 11.71
CA VAL A 579 23.76 12.71 10.60
C VAL A 579 24.55 12.76 9.28
N ARG A 580 25.75 13.36 9.26
CA ARG A 580 26.61 13.40 8.05
C ARG A 580 26.96 12.01 7.54
N ALA A 581 27.26 11.07 8.46
CA ALA A 581 27.55 9.68 8.13
C ALA A 581 26.30 8.97 7.56
N ALA A 582 25.13 9.21 8.14
CA ALA A 582 23.86 8.72 7.60
C ALA A 582 23.62 9.27 6.19
N LEU A 583 23.78 10.58 5.98
CA LEU A 583 23.62 11.23 4.67
C LEU A 583 24.59 10.68 3.61
N ALA A 584 25.83 10.37 4.00
CA ALA A 584 26.81 9.75 3.10
C ALA A 584 26.43 8.31 2.70
N ALA A 585 25.66 7.61 3.55
CA ALA A 585 25.19 6.26 3.29
C ALA A 585 23.86 6.19 2.54
N ILE A 586 23.09 7.28 2.53
CA ILE A 586 21.79 7.36 1.86
C ILE A 586 21.97 7.45 0.35
N THR A 587 21.35 6.53 -0.38
CA THR A 587 21.43 6.43 -1.85
C THR A 587 20.11 6.72 -2.55
N ILE A 588 19.07 7.09 -1.81
CA ILE A 588 17.71 7.40 -2.31
C ILE A 588 17.15 8.64 -1.59
N PRO A 589 16.16 9.35 -2.15
CA PRO A 589 15.53 10.48 -1.49
C PRO A 589 14.96 10.13 -0.10
N ILE A 590 15.11 11.02 0.88
CA ILE A 590 14.63 10.82 2.25
C ILE A 590 14.11 12.12 2.88
N LYS A 591 13.02 12.03 3.64
CA LYS A 591 12.45 13.17 4.38
C LYS A 591 13.21 13.43 5.69
N VAL A 592 13.24 14.69 6.12
CA VAL A 592 13.90 15.09 7.39
C VAL A 592 13.34 14.32 8.58
N HIS A 593 12.03 14.14 8.65
CA HIS A 593 11.38 13.39 9.72
C HIS A 593 11.86 11.94 9.80
N ASP A 594 11.99 11.27 8.66
CA ASP A 594 12.48 9.89 8.62
C ASP A 594 13.96 9.80 8.99
N LEU A 595 14.78 10.74 8.53
CA LEU A 595 16.18 10.83 8.91
C LEU A 595 16.36 11.09 10.41
N SER A 596 15.51 11.96 10.99
CA SER A 596 15.44 12.24 12.42
C SER A 596 15.08 10.98 13.22
N ARG A 597 14.08 10.23 12.78
CA ARG A 597 13.67 8.95 13.39
C ARG A 597 14.77 7.89 13.31
N ILE A 598 15.45 7.75 12.16
CA ILE A 598 16.51 6.74 11.97
C ILE A 598 17.74 7.06 12.81
N THR A 599 18.12 8.34 12.89
CA THR A 599 19.31 8.76 13.63
C THR A 599 19.06 8.94 15.13
N GLY A 600 17.79 9.03 15.57
CA GLY A 600 17.43 9.40 16.94
C GLY A 600 17.82 10.85 17.29
N ILE A 601 17.99 11.70 16.27
CA ILE A 601 18.43 13.09 16.41
C ILE A 601 17.27 14.01 16.09
N SER A 602 17.11 15.08 16.86
CA SER A 602 16.02 16.04 16.66
C SER A 602 16.06 16.65 15.27
N SER A 603 14.88 16.92 14.71
CA SER A 603 14.74 17.43 13.35
C SER A 603 15.49 18.75 13.12
N ASN A 604 15.60 19.61 14.14
CA ASN A 604 16.35 20.87 14.07
C ASN A 604 17.83 20.65 13.77
N ILE A 605 18.48 19.68 14.42
CA ILE A 605 19.90 19.38 14.18
C ILE A 605 20.06 18.75 12.80
N VAL A 606 19.17 17.82 12.43
CA VAL A 606 19.19 17.18 11.10
C VAL A 606 19.05 18.22 9.99
N ASP A 607 18.09 19.12 10.12
CA ASP A 607 17.82 20.19 9.17
C ASP A 607 19.01 21.16 9.04
N SER A 608 19.64 21.54 10.16
CA SER A 608 20.85 22.37 10.15
C SER A 608 22.03 21.71 9.40
N VAL A 609 22.21 20.39 9.56
CA VAL A 609 23.27 19.64 8.87
C VAL A 609 22.97 19.57 7.37
N LEU A 610 21.72 19.31 6.99
CA LEU A 610 21.27 19.19 5.60
C LEU A 610 21.52 20.47 4.78
N HIS A 611 21.27 21.65 5.36
CA HIS A 611 21.52 22.93 4.69
C HIS A 611 23.01 23.14 4.32
N SER A 612 23.92 22.55 5.09
CA SER A 612 25.38 22.65 4.87
C SER A 612 25.97 21.49 4.08
N TYR A 613 25.20 20.42 3.81
CA TYR A 613 25.72 19.18 3.25
C TYR A 613 25.75 19.18 1.72
N LYS A 614 26.95 19.04 1.13
CA LYS A 614 27.17 19.13 -0.33
C LYS A 614 27.02 17.80 -1.09
N GLY A 615 26.60 16.72 -0.43
CA GLY A 615 26.47 15.39 -1.05
C GLY A 615 25.19 15.18 -1.86
N GLY A 616 24.32 16.18 -1.96
CA GLY A 616 23.03 16.08 -2.64
C GLY A 616 22.29 17.42 -2.65
N THR A 617 20.99 17.36 -2.94
CA THR A 617 20.10 18.52 -2.94
C THR A 617 19.09 18.39 -1.81
N TYR A 618 18.87 19.47 -1.07
CA TYR A 618 17.85 19.53 -0.02
C TYR A 618 16.82 20.59 -0.39
N LYS A 619 15.56 20.18 -0.60
CA LYS A 619 14.44 21.08 -0.93
C LYS A 619 13.15 20.52 -0.31
N ASN A 620 12.28 21.41 0.16
CA ASN A 620 10.94 21.07 0.65
C ASN A 620 10.90 19.95 1.71
N GLY A 621 11.88 19.90 2.62
CA GLY A 621 11.93 18.87 3.66
C GLY A 621 12.37 17.48 3.18
N GLU A 622 12.87 17.38 1.94
CA GLU A 622 13.40 16.14 1.36
C GLU A 622 14.84 16.32 0.87
N TYR A 623 15.71 15.39 1.27
CA TYR A 623 17.08 15.31 0.81
C TYR A 623 17.21 14.26 -0.29
N THR A 624 17.70 14.67 -1.45
CA THR A 624 17.97 13.81 -2.60
C THR A 624 19.49 13.70 -2.82
N PRO A 625 20.09 12.51 -2.63
CA PRO A 625 21.54 12.30 -2.80
C PRO A 625 22.01 12.54 -4.24
N LYS A 626 23.23 13.04 -4.41
CA LYS A 626 23.83 13.25 -5.74
C LYS A 626 24.00 11.93 -6.51
N CYS A 627 24.40 10.86 -5.84
CA CYS A 627 24.55 9.55 -6.48
C CYS A 627 23.23 9.01 -7.06
N TYR A 628 22.10 9.36 -6.45
CA TYR A 628 20.78 9.05 -6.97
C TYR A 628 20.48 9.85 -8.24
N LEU A 629 20.70 11.17 -8.21
CA LEU A 629 20.53 12.04 -9.38
C LEU A 629 21.39 11.58 -10.56
N ASP A 630 22.68 11.30 -10.31
CA ASP A 630 23.62 10.82 -11.31
C ASP A 630 23.21 9.45 -11.89
N SER A 631 22.59 8.58 -11.06
CA SER A 631 22.07 7.28 -11.50
C SER A 631 20.86 7.44 -12.43
N VAL A 632 19.93 8.33 -12.07
CA VAL A 632 18.74 8.63 -12.88
C VAL A 632 19.14 9.25 -14.22
N GLU A 633 20.06 10.23 -14.22
CA GLU A 633 20.56 10.83 -15.45
C GLU A 633 21.24 9.79 -16.37
N ARG A 634 22.08 8.91 -15.79
CA ARG A 634 22.73 7.84 -16.55
C ARG A 634 21.71 6.86 -17.12
N PHE A 635 20.70 6.49 -16.35
CA PHE A 635 19.59 5.65 -16.82
C PHE A 635 18.89 6.29 -18.02
N ILE A 636 18.55 7.58 -17.94
CA ILE A 636 17.89 8.31 -19.03
C ILE A 636 18.78 8.33 -20.27
N LYS A 637 20.04 8.76 -20.13
CA LYS A 637 21.00 8.82 -21.25
C LYS A 637 21.21 7.46 -21.92
N GLN A 638 21.37 6.40 -21.13
CA GLN A 638 21.62 5.06 -21.65
C GLN A 638 20.41 4.55 -22.43
N ASN A 639 19.20 4.59 -21.85
CA ASN A 639 17.99 4.13 -22.54
C ASN A 639 17.73 4.93 -23.81
N TYR A 640 17.85 6.26 -23.73
CA TYR A 640 17.64 7.13 -24.87
C TYR A 640 18.67 6.90 -25.99
N SER A 641 19.95 6.68 -25.64
CA SER A 641 20.99 6.39 -26.64
C SER A 641 20.84 5.00 -27.29
N GLN A 642 20.33 4.01 -26.56
CA GLN A 642 20.20 2.64 -27.04
C GLN A 642 18.93 2.44 -27.88
N ALA A 643 17.80 2.99 -27.42
CA ALA A 643 16.51 2.83 -28.07
C ALA A 643 16.17 3.98 -29.03
N GLY A 644 16.85 5.13 -28.91
CA GLY A 644 16.52 6.35 -29.64
C GLY A 644 15.28 7.07 -29.10
N TYR A 645 14.69 6.60 -27.99
CA TYR A 645 13.56 7.22 -27.30
C TYR A 645 13.56 6.83 -25.81
N ILE A 646 12.72 7.50 -25.02
CA ILE A 646 12.40 7.13 -23.64
C ILE A 646 10.92 7.37 -23.36
N GLU A 647 10.23 6.37 -22.80
CA GLU A 647 8.84 6.52 -22.41
C GLU A 647 8.70 7.46 -21.20
N LYS A 648 7.67 8.31 -21.21
CA LYS A 648 7.32 9.19 -20.09
C LYS A 648 7.00 8.38 -18.83
N SER A 649 6.40 7.20 -18.98
CA SER A 649 6.11 6.25 -17.90
C SER A 649 7.35 5.85 -17.10
N LEU A 650 8.52 5.75 -17.76
CA LEU A 650 9.78 5.34 -17.14
C LEU A 650 10.42 6.46 -16.31
N VAL A 651 10.15 7.72 -16.67
CA VAL A 651 10.73 8.90 -16.03
C VAL A 651 9.78 9.60 -15.05
N GLN A 652 8.47 9.43 -15.20
CA GLN A 652 7.42 9.99 -14.32
C GLN A 652 7.62 9.68 -12.82
N PRO A 653 8.13 8.51 -12.40
CA PRO A 653 8.38 8.24 -10.99
C PRO A 653 9.45 9.15 -10.36
N TYR A 654 10.29 9.80 -11.18
CA TYR A 654 11.32 10.72 -10.69
C TYR A 654 10.76 12.14 -10.67
N SER A 655 10.35 12.60 -9.48
CA SER A 655 9.71 13.90 -9.28
C SER A 655 10.51 15.11 -9.80
N HIS A 656 11.83 15.00 -9.91
CA HIS A 656 12.72 16.06 -10.44
C HIS A 656 12.90 16.01 -11.97
N VAL A 657 12.40 14.98 -12.64
CA VAL A 657 12.52 14.78 -14.09
C VAL A 657 11.26 15.29 -14.77
N ASN A 658 11.37 16.44 -15.44
CA ASN A 658 10.31 17.03 -16.25
C ASN A 658 10.76 17.16 -17.72
N ALA A 659 9.89 17.70 -18.58
CA ALA A 659 10.20 17.86 -20.00
C ALA A 659 11.44 18.73 -20.26
N GLU A 660 11.64 19.80 -19.48
CA GLU A 660 12.84 20.64 -19.57
C GLU A 660 14.12 19.88 -19.19
N TYR A 661 14.07 19.07 -18.13
CA TYR A 661 15.19 18.24 -17.71
C TYR A 661 15.54 17.22 -18.80
N ILE A 662 14.55 16.52 -19.37
CA ILE A 662 14.78 15.61 -20.49
C ILE A 662 15.38 16.35 -21.69
N LYS A 663 14.87 17.54 -22.03
CA LYS A 663 15.42 18.34 -23.13
C LYS A 663 16.86 18.82 -22.86
N LYS A 664 17.22 19.04 -21.60
CA LYS A 664 18.59 19.38 -21.18
C LYS A 664 19.54 18.18 -21.26
N VAL A 665 19.08 16.99 -20.86
CA VAL A 665 19.87 15.75 -20.83
C VAL A 665 19.98 15.13 -22.23
N CYS A 666 18.91 15.19 -23.01
CA CYS A 666 18.73 14.66 -24.37
C CYS A 666 18.30 15.82 -25.29
N THR A 667 19.27 16.56 -25.84
CA THR A 667 19.04 17.82 -26.55
C THR A 667 18.24 17.67 -27.84
N ASP A 668 18.36 16.54 -28.52
CA ASP A 668 17.68 16.18 -29.77
C ASP A 668 16.29 15.55 -29.57
N SER A 669 15.82 15.49 -28.32
CA SER A 669 14.52 14.90 -27.98
C SER A 669 13.34 15.75 -28.41
N MET A 670 12.32 15.09 -28.95
CA MET A 670 10.99 15.61 -29.23
C MET A 670 9.99 14.94 -28.30
N ALA A 671 9.14 15.72 -27.64
CA ALA A 671 8.11 15.20 -26.78
C ALA A 671 6.87 14.84 -27.60
N LEU A 672 6.46 13.57 -27.56
CA LEU A 672 5.16 13.09 -28.04
C LEU A 672 4.19 12.93 -26.86
N SER A 673 3.06 12.27 -27.04
CA SER A 673 2.06 12.06 -25.99
C SER A 673 2.61 11.18 -24.87
N ASN A 674 3.19 10.01 -25.21
CA ASN A 674 3.68 9.03 -24.23
C ASN A 674 5.20 8.90 -24.16
N ILE A 675 5.94 9.37 -25.17
CA ILE A 675 7.39 9.19 -25.23
C ILE A 675 8.13 10.50 -25.50
N TYR A 676 9.43 10.50 -25.25
CA TYR A 676 10.39 11.45 -25.80
C TYR A 676 11.24 10.71 -26.84
N ILE A 677 11.14 11.08 -28.10
CA ILE A 677 11.82 10.41 -29.21
C ILE A 677 12.92 11.28 -29.79
N ASN A 678 14.00 10.66 -30.28
CA ASN A 678 14.99 11.36 -31.07
C ASN A 678 14.36 11.87 -32.36
N SER A 679 14.39 13.19 -32.53
CA SER A 679 13.85 13.85 -33.72
C SER A 679 14.40 13.30 -35.04
N ALA A 680 15.64 12.80 -35.07
CA ALA A 680 16.24 12.19 -36.26
C ALA A 680 15.49 10.93 -36.73
N LEU A 681 14.91 10.14 -35.82
CA LEU A 681 14.15 8.93 -36.16
C LEU A 681 12.82 9.25 -36.86
N THR A 682 12.28 10.44 -36.67
CA THR A 682 11.01 10.86 -37.30
C THR A 682 11.18 11.39 -38.73
N SER A 683 12.43 11.63 -39.15
CA SER A 683 12.74 12.18 -40.47
C SER A 683 12.35 11.24 -41.62
N PRO A 684 12.69 9.93 -41.61
CA PRO A 684 12.29 9.00 -42.68
C PRO A 684 10.77 8.86 -42.84
N VAL A 685 10.03 8.87 -41.72
CA VAL A 685 8.55 8.84 -41.74
C VAL A 685 8.00 10.06 -42.48
N SER A 686 8.56 11.24 -42.22
CA SER A 686 8.13 12.47 -42.87
C SER A 686 8.35 12.41 -44.39
N VAL A 687 9.44 11.77 -44.85
CA VAL A 687 9.72 11.54 -46.28
C VAL A 687 8.67 10.61 -46.89
N LEU A 688 8.43 9.44 -46.29
CA LEU A 688 7.47 8.45 -46.81
C LEU A 688 6.04 8.99 -46.83
N VAL A 689 5.64 9.75 -45.81
CA VAL A 689 4.34 10.43 -45.78
C VAL A 689 4.22 11.42 -46.95
N ASN A 690 5.25 12.23 -47.19
CA ASN A 690 5.25 13.18 -48.31
C ASN A 690 5.24 12.49 -49.69
N GLU A 691 5.93 11.36 -49.84
CA GLU A 691 5.87 10.53 -51.04
C GLU A 691 4.47 9.95 -51.26
N ALA A 692 3.84 9.41 -50.22
CA ALA A 692 2.48 8.89 -50.29
C ALA A 692 1.49 9.97 -50.71
N VAL A 693 1.59 11.17 -50.10
CA VAL A 693 0.73 12.32 -50.43
C VAL A 693 0.97 12.78 -51.87
N SER A 694 2.22 12.94 -52.29
CA SER A 694 2.56 13.45 -53.63
C SER A 694 2.20 12.46 -54.73
N GLY A 695 2.42 11.16 -54.48
CA GLY A 695 2.12 10.09 -55.40
C GLY A 695 0.66 9.64 -55.39
N ARG A 696 -0.17 10.16 -54.48
CA ARG A 696 -1.54 9.65 -54.22
C ARG A 696 -1.54 8.14 -53.96
N THR A 697 -0.59 7.67 -53.15
CA THR A 697 -0.41 6.24 -52.81
C THR A 697 -0.47 6.03 -51.30
N TRP A 698 -0.15 4.81 -50.86
CA TRP A 698 0.08 4.44 -49.47
C TRP A 698 1.54 4.02 -49.25
N ARG A 699 2.03 4.19 -48.01
CA ARG A 699 3.38 3.79 -47.59
C ARG A 699 3.35 3.20 -46.19
N GLU A 700 4.08 2.12 -45.99
CA GLU A 700 4.31 1.54 -44.67
C GLU A 700 5.25 2.48 -43.88
N VAL A 701 4.81 2.92 -42.70
CA VAL A 701 5.52 3.95 -41.91
C VAL A 701 5.81 3.52 -40.49
N THR A 702 5.09 2.52 -39.96
CA THR A 702 5.25 2.13 -38.56
C THR A 702 6.52 1.30 -38.31
N SER A 703 7.04 0.56 -39.29
CA SER A 703 8.29 -0.20 -39.16
C SER A 703 9.52 0.70 -38.94
N MET A 704 9.41 1.97 -39.33
CA MET A 704 10.46 2.97 -39.20
C MET A 704 10.56 3.54 -37.78
N LEU A 705 9.50 3.36 -36.97
CA LEU A 705 9.43 3.88 -35.61
C LEU A 705 9.20 2.76 -34.59
N PRO A 706 9.50 3.01 -33.31
CA PRO A 706 9.24 2.05 -32.24
C PRO A 706 7.76 1.65 -32.15
N SER A 707 7.48 0.36 -31.93
CA SER A 707 6.11 -0.16 -31.74
C SER A 707 5.42 0.33 -30.46
N VAL A 708 6.12 1.08 -29.61
CA VAL A 708 5.56 1.67 -28.37
C VAL A 708 4.70 2.91 -28.63
N LEU A 709 4.79 3.50 -29.83
CA LEU A 709 3.97 4.66 -30.19
C LEU A 709 2.50 4.26 -30.27
N ASP A 710 1.62 5.01 -29.59
CA ASP A 710 0.18 4.82 -29.68
C ASP A 710 -0.47 5.76 -30.71
N GLU A 711 -1.78 5.63 -30.89
CA GLU A 711 -2.57 6.46 -31.80
C GLU A 711 -2.41 7.97 -31.52
N LYS A 712 -2.22 8.37 -30.25
CA LYS A 712 -2.03 9.77 -29.87
C LYS A 712 -0.65 10.26 -30.27
N ASP A 713 0.39 9.44 -30.15
CA ASP A 713 1.74 9.76 -30.62
C ASP A 713 1.76 9.95 -32.15
N TRP A 714 1.11 9.04 -32.88
CA TRP A 714 0.95 9.15 -34.33
C TRP A 714 0.13 10.37 -34.76
N SER A 715 -0.91 10.73 -33.99
CA SER A 715 -1.69 11.95 -34.26
C SER A 715 -0.85 13.22 -34.17
N VAL A 716 0.18 13.25 -33.30
CA VAL A 716 1.11 14.37 -33.18
C VAL A 716 2.08 14.40 -34.35
N LEU A 717 2.61 13.24 -34.76
CA LEU A 717 3.54 13.12 -35.89
C LEU A 717 2.87 13.44 -37.24
N LEU A 718 1.62 13.01 -37.42
CA LEU A 718 0.87 13.14 -38.67
C LEU A 718 -0.06 14.36 -38.69
N LYS A 719 0.01 15.24 -37.69
CA LYS A 719 -0.91 16.39 -37.52
C LYS A 719 -1.06 17.26 -38.77
N ASN A 720 0.00 17.38 -39.59
CA ASN A 720 0.02 18.19 -40.79
C ASN A 720 -0.05 17.37 -42.10
N ALA A 721 -0.17 16.05 -42.01
CA ALA A 721 -0.23 15.16 -43.16
C ALA A 721 -1.67 15.04 -43.69
N LYS A 722 -1.82 15.04 -45.02
CA LYS A 722 -3.13 14.86 -45.68
C LYS A 722 -3.39 13.38 -45.97
N GLY A 723 -3.84 12.66 -44.96
CA GLY A 723 -4.11 11.23 -45.04
C GLY A 723 -4.43 10.64 -43.68
N ILE A 724 -4.56 9.32 -43.63
CA ILE A 724 -4.87 8.57 -42.41
C ILE A 724 -3.84 7.46 -42.20
N LEU A 725 -3.66 7.05 -40.95
CA LEU A 725 -2.92 5.85 -40.61
C LEU A 725 -3.91 4.70 -40.47
N ILE A 726 -3.70 3.62 -41.23
CA ILE A 726 -4.42 2.35 -41.10
C ILE A 726 -3.40 1.31 -40.62
N GLU A 727 -3.50 0.90 -39.36
CA GLU A 727 -2.56 -0.04 -38.73
C GLU A 727 -1.10 0.41 -38.94
N SER A 728 -0.37 -0.25 -39.87
CA SER A 728 1.05 0.00 -40.14
C SER A 728 1.33 0.99 -41.28
N VAL A 729 0.29 1.43 -41.99
CA VAL A 729 0.39 2.09 -43.29
C VAL A 729 -0.23 3.47 -43.26
N PHE A 730 0.50 4.47 -43.73
CA PHE A 730 -0.05 5.78 -44.03
C PHE A 730 -0.68 5.77 -45.42
N VAL A 731 -1.96 6.09 -45.48
CA VAL A 731 -2.76 6.17 -46.71
C VAL A 731 -3.06 7.63 -46.98
N SER A 732 -2.60 8.14 -48.13
CA SER A 732 -2.87 9.53 -48.51
C SER A 732 -4.36 9.77 -48.77
N GLU A 733 -4.82 10.99 -48.51
CA GLU A 733 -6.19 11.41 -48.85
C GLU A 733 -6.44 11.27 -50.36
N GLY A 734 -5.43 11.58 -51.19
CA GLY A 734 -5.49 11.40 -52.64
C GLY A 734 -5.79 9.96 -53.05
N PHE A 735 -5.13 8.98 -52.43
CA PHE A 735 -5.35 7.55 -52.69
C PHE A 735 -6.78 7.13 -52.31
N LEU A 736 -7.28 7.58 -51.15
CA LEU A 736 -8.64 7.27 -50.71
C LEU A 736 -9.70 7.82 -51.67
N GLU A 737 -9.49 9.02 -52.22
CA GLU A 737 -10.40 9.58 -53.22
C GLU A 737 -10.35 8.79 -54.52
N ASP A 738 -9.17 8.37 -54.98
CA ASP A 738 -9.04 7.53 -56.19
C ASP A 738 -9.71 6.15 -55.99
N LEU A 739 -9.55 5.54 -54.82
CA LEU A 739 -10.21 4.28 -54.45
C LEU A 739 -11.74 4.43 -54.45
N LYS A 740 -12.26 5.51 -53.85
CA LYS A 740 -13.70 5.80 -53.83
C LYS A 740 -14.25 6.00 -55.26
N GLU A 741 -13.51 6.67 -56.13
CA GLU A 741 -13.89 6.83 -57.54
C GLU A 741 -13.86 5.50 -58.30
N HIS A 742 -12.84 4.67 -58.08
CA HIS A 742 -12.72 3.35 -58.68
C HIS A 742 -13.91 2.45 -58.30
N ILE A 743 -14.23 2.36 -57.01
CA ILE A 743 -15.38 1.57 -56.52
C ILE A 743 -16.71 2.10 -57.08
N LYS A 744 -16.89 3.43 -57.07
CA LYS A 744 -18.10 4.06 -57.64
C LYS A 744 -18.30 3.75 -59.13
N LYS A 745 -17.20 3.64 -59.88
CA LYS A 745 -17.23 3.32 -61.31
C LYS A 745 -17.62 1.85 -61.57
N ASN A 746 -17.19 0.93 -60.72
CA ASN A 746 -17.31 -0.51 -60.94
C ASN A 746 -18.52 -1.19 -60.26
N ILE A 747 -19.22 -0.51 -59.35
CA ILE A 747 -20.47 -1.02 -58.74
C ILE A 747 -21.63 -1.07 -59.77
N ASP A 748 -22.27 -2.23 -59.93
CA ASP A 748 -23.48 -2.45 -60.75
C ASP A 748 -24.72 -2.79 -59.90
N THR A 749 -25.61 -1.81 -59.77
CA THR A 749 -26.80 -1.86 -58.91
C THR A 749 -27.88 -2.86 -59.34
N LYS A 750 -27.76 -3.53 -60.49
CA LYS A 750 -28.74 -4.55 -60.95
C LYS A 750 -28.39 -5.97 -60.53
N ASN A 751 -27.11 -6.27 -60.29
CA ASN A 751 -26.63 -7.64 -60.01
C ASN A 751 -25.99 -7.78 -58.62
N ASP A 752 -25.58 -6.68 -58.00
CA ASP A 752 -24.85 -6.71 -56.73
C ASP A 752 -25.81 -6.67 -55.54
N ASP A 753 -25.99 -7.83 -54.90
CA ASP A 753 -26.92 -8.01 -53.78
C ASP A 753 -26.38 -7.37 -52.48
N THR A 754 -27.20 -6.52 -51.85
CA THR A 754 -26.80 -5.62 -50.74
C THR A 754 -26.67 -6.31 -49.38
N SER A 755 -26.77 -7.63 -49.33
CA SER A 755 -26.83 -8.41 -48.09
C SER A 755 -25.47 -8.55 -47.38
N SER A 756 -24.35 -8.28 -48.05
CA SER A 756 -23.04 -8.10 -47.39
C SER A 756 -22.10 -7.21 -48.21
N LEU A 757 -21.97 -5.94 -47.81
CA LEU A 757 -21.13 -4.93 -48.48
C LEU A 757 -19.64 -5.26 -48.47
N GLU A 758 -19.15 -6.01 -47.48
CA GLU A 758 -17.76 -6.48 -47.41
C GLU A 758 -17.45 -7.44 -48.58
N ASN A 759 -18.35 -8.37 -48.89
CA ASN A 759 -18.19 -9.31 -50.00
C ASN A 759 -18.19 -8.61 -51.37
N LEU A 760 -18.91 -7.50 -51.50
CA LEU A 760 -18.91 -6.67 -52.71
C LEU A 760 -17.57 -5.97 -52.90
N VAL A 761 -17.01 -5.40 -51.83
CA VAL A 761 -15.69 -4.75 -51.86
C VAL A 761 -14.60 -5.78 -52.15
N ASP A 762 -14.67 -6.95 -51.52
CA ASP A 762 -13.80 -8.07 -51.83
C ASP A 762 -13.89 -8.43 -53.32
N SER A 763 -15.09 -8.63 -53.87
CA SER A 763 -15.24 -8.96 -55.29
C SER A 763 -14.69 -7.88 -56.23
N LEU A 764 -14.80 -6.60 -55.88
CA LEU A 764 -14.32 -5.48 -56.70
C LEU A 764 -12.80 -5.29 -56.65
N LEU A 765 -12.18 -5.63 -55.52
CA LEU A 765 -10.75 -5.46 -55.28
C LEU A 765 -9.95 -6.77 -55.38
N SER A 766 -10.61 -7.91 -55.66
CA SER A 766 -9.94 -9.22 -55.83
C SER A 766 -9.47 -9.50 -57.27
N SER A 767 -9.84 -8.66 -58.24
CA SER A 767 -9.68 -8.97 -59.68
C SER A 767 -8.66 -8.12 -60.43
N GLY A 768 -7.88 -7.24 -59.76
CA GLY A 768 -6.96 -6.32 -60.41
C GLY A 768 -5.51 -6.36 -59.87
N ASP A 769 -4.53 -6.20 -60.76
CA ASP A 769 -3.11 -5.92 -60.42
C ASP A 769 -2.89 -4.41 -60.13
N ASP A 770 -3.74 -3.80 -59.31
CA ASP A 770 -3.65 -2.38 -58.98
C ASP A 770 -3.27 -2.13 -57.50
N HIS A 771 -2.77 -0.92 -57.22
CA HIS A 771 -2.30 -0.57 -55.87
C HIS A 771 -3.43 -0.53 -54.82
N PHE A 772 -4.70 -0.63 -55.23
CA PHE A 772 -5.85 -0.76 -54.33
C PHE A 772 -5.98 -2.18 -53.79
N SER A 773 -5.82 -3.15 -54.68
CA SER A 773 -5.92 -4.57 -54.39
C SER A 773 -4.84 -5.00 -53.38
N GLU A 774 -3.61 -4.48 -53.52
CA GLU A 774 -2.51 -4.74 -52.58
C GLU A 774 -2.82 -4.27 -51.15
N LEU A 775 -3.36 -3.06 -50.98
CA LEU A 775 -3.69 -2.55 -49.64
C LEU A 775 -4.89 -3.29 -49.04
N HIS A 776 -5.88 -3.62 -49.89
CA HIS A 776 -7.07 -4.37 -49.47
C HIS A 776 -6.71 -5.77 -48.98
N MET A 777 -5.77 -6.47 -49.63
CA MET A 777 -5.28 -7.76 -49.16
C MET A 777 -4.62 -7.69 -47.78
N LEU A 778 -3.93 -6.59 -47.47
CA LEU A 778 -3.24 -6.41 -46.19
C LEU A 778 -4.22 -6.01 -45.06
N TYR A 779 -5.17 -5.13 -45.34
CA TYR A 779 -6.04 -4.52 -44.33
C TYR A 779 -7.51 -4.41 -44.80
N PRO A 780 -8.18 -5.53 -45.10
CA PRO A 780 -9.49 -5.51 -45.76
C PRO A 780 -10.57 -4.86 -44.89
N SER A 781 -10.67 -5.25 -43.62
CA SER A 781 -11.69 -4.73 -42.70
C SER A 781 -11.48 -3.26 -42.33
N GLN A 782 -10.23 -2.85 -42.08
CA GLN A 782 -9.90 -1.48 -41.72
C GLN A 782 -10.05 -0.54 -42.91
N LEU A 783 -9.59 -0.95 -44.10
CA LEU A 783 -9.81 -0.19 -45.33
C LEU A 783 -11.30 -0.07 -45.62
N TYR A 784 -12.06 -1.17 -45.48
CA TYR A 784 -13.51 -1.19 -45.60
C TYR A 784 -14.17 -0.18 -44.66
N SER A 785 -13.79 -0.12 -43.38
CA SER A 785 -14.36 0.86 -42.42
C SER A 785 -14.22 2.32 -42.86
N GLN A 786 -13.16 2.66 -43.61
CA GLN A 786 -12.90 4.01 -44.09
C GLN A 786 -13.72 4.38 -45.33
N ILE A 787 -14.10 3.38 -46.13
CA ILE A 787 -14.83 3.57 -47.39
C ILE A 787 -16.30 3.15 -47.31
N GLU A 788 -16.71 2.40 -46.28
CA GLU A 788 -18.07 1.85 -46.09
C GLU A 788 -19.13 2.95 -46.22
N ALA A 789 -18.96 4.06 -45.52
CA ALA A 789 -19.89 5.19 -45.57
C ALA A 789 -19.98 5.80 -46.98
N HIS A 790 -18.87 5.82 -47.72
CA HIS A 790 -18.83 6.31 -49.10
C HIS A 790 -19.49 5.33 -50.09
N ILE A 791 -19.34 4.03 -49.87
CA ILE A 791 -19.96 2.97 -50.68
C ILE A 791 -21.46 2.92 -50.47
N LYS A 792 -21.91 2.92 -49.20
CA LYS A 792 -23.33 3.05 -48.85
C LYS A 792 -23.94 4.28 -49.51
N LYS A 793 -23.25 5.42 -49.40
CA LYS A 793 -23.67 6.66 -50.04
C LYS A 793 -23.66 6.61 -51.57
N ALA A 794 -22.75 5.87 -52.21
CA ALA A 794 -22.69 5.71 -53.66
C ALA A 794 -23.83 4.82 -54.17
N LEU A 795 -24.14 3.74 -53.46
CA LEU A 795 -25.29 2.86 -53.70
C LEU A 795 -26.61 3.61 -53.49
N GLU A 796 -26.74 4.34 -52.39
CA GLU A 796 -27.86 5.23 -52.09
C GLU A 796 -28.04 6.31 -53.17
N ARG A 797 -26.95 6.90 -53.70
CA ARG A 797 -26.99 7.92 -54.77
C ARG A 797 -27.31 7.39 -56.16
N LYS A 798 -27.03 6.12 -56.48
CA LYS A 798 -27.49 5.50 -57.74
C LYS A 798 -28.93 5.01 -57.63
N ALA A 799 -29.36 4.58 -56.44
CA ALA A 799 -30.76 4.22 -56.15
C ALA A 799 -31.68 5.45 -56.00
N ALA A 800 -31.13 6.60 -55.61
CA ALA A 800 -31.85 7.86 -55.48
C ALA A 800 -31.17 8.98 -56.27
N GLN A 801 -31.73 9.33 -57.43
CA GLN A 801 -31.85 10.76 -57.78
C GLN A 801 -33.25 11.20 -57.31
N PRO A 802 -33.44 12.39 -56.70
CA PRO A 802 -32.53 13.54 -56.60
C PRO A 802 -32.10 13.90 -55.16
N VAL A 803 -30.89 14.48 -55.12
CA VAL A 803 -30.38 15.57 -54.25
C VAL A 803 -30.54 15.38 -52.73
N GLN A 804 -29.41 15.30 -52.01
CA GLN A 804 -29.04 16.27 -50.96
C GLN A 804 -27.58 16.11 -50.48
N THR A 805 -27.09 17.27 -50.10
CA THR A 805 -25.74 17.70 -49.76
C THR A 805 -25.24 17.20 -48.40
N LYS A 806 -23.92 17.13 -48.24
CA LYS A 806 -23.24 16.87 -46.95
C LYS A 806 -23.72 17.89 -45.89
N LYS A 807 -24.23 17.45 -44.74
CA LYS A 807 -24.37 18.26 -43.50
C LYS A 807 -24.33 17.39 -42.24
N LYS A 808 -23.81 17.96 -41.15
CA LYS A 808 -23.69 17.36 -39.80
C LYS A 808 -25.06 16.82 -39.37
N GLY A 809 -25.12 15.51 -39.10
CA GLY A 809 -26.36 14.85 -38.71
C GLY A 809 -26.81 15.25 -37.30
N VAL A 810 -28.14 15.32 -37.12
CA VAL A 810 -28.83 15.38 -35.83
C VAL A 810 -28.30 14.28 -34.90
N ASP A 811 -28.10 14.61 -33.62
CA ASP A 811 -27.67 13.66 -32.58
C ASP A 811 -28.77 12.61 -32.32
N LEU A 812 -28.70 11.52 -33.09
CA LEU A 812 -29.67 10.43 -33.04
C LEU A 812 -29.70 9.74 -31.66
N GLU A 813 -28.58 9.75 -30.94
CA GLU A 813 -28.50 9.13 -29.62
C GLU A 813 -29.25 9.98 -28.59
N ALA A 814 -29.08 11.30 -28.62
CA ALA A 814 -29.86 12.20 -27.76
C ALA A 814 -31.38 12.06 -28.03
N LEU A 815 -31.81 11.91 -29.28
CA LEU A 815 -33.23 11.69 -29.62
C LEU A 815 -33.76 10.39 -29.00
N LYS A 816 -33.01 9.30 -29.10
CA LYS A 816 -33.37 8.02 -28.46
C LYS A 816 -33.55 8.17 -26.96
N GLN A 817 -32.65 8.89 -26.28
CA GLN A 817 -32.76 9.14 -24.84
C GLN A 817 -34.08 9.88 -24.49
N HIS A 818 -34.47 10.89 -25.27
CA HIS A 818 -35.73 11.60 -25.07
C HIS A 818 -36.97 10.71 -25.25
N VAL A 819 -36.97 9.85 -26.28
CA VAL A 819 -38.05 8.88 -26.53
C VAL A 819 -38.15 7.86 -25.40
N MET A 820 -37.02 7.30 -24.97
CA MET A 820 -36.94 6.34 -23.86
C MET A 820 -37.49 6.93 -22.55
N ARG A 821 -37.05 8.14 -22.18
CA ARG A 821 -37.51 8.84 -20.97
C ARG A 821 -39.01 9.07 -20.98
N SER A 822 -39.56 9.48 -22.13
CA SER A 822 -40.96 9.83 -22.25
C SER A 822 -41.87 8.61 -22.23
N GLU A 823 -41.55 7.59 -23.03
CA GLU A 823 -42.38 6.38 -23.14
C GLU A 823 -42.38 5.57 -21.85
N LEU A 824 -41.24 5.43 -21.17
CA LEU A 824 -41.16 4.72 -19.90
C LEU A 824 -41.88 5.48 -18.78
N THR A 825 -41.85 6.82 -18.78
CA THR A 825 -42.58 7.63 -17.81
C THR A 825 -44.09 7.45 -17.94
N ILE A 826 -44.64 7.58 -19.15
CA ILE A 826 -46.08 7.40 -19.41
C ILE A 826 -46.52 5.98 -19.06
N LYS A 827 -45.76 4.96 -19.48
CA LYS A 827 -46.05 3.56 -19.13
C LYS A 827 -46.02 3.30 -17.63
N THR A 828 -45.08 3.92 -16.92
CA THR A 828 -44.97 3.76 -15.46
C THR A 828 -46.15 4.39 -14.75
N LEU A 829 -46.51 5.64 -15.10
CA LEU A 829 -47.66 6.33 -14.51
C LEU A 829 -48.98 5.57 -14.76
N SER A 830 -49.19 5.08 -15.99
CA SER A 830 -50.34 4.25 -16.35
C SER A 830 -50.37 2.93 -15.55
N LYS A 831 -49.24 2.23 -15.45
CA LYS A 831 -49.14 0.95 -14.70
C LYS A 831 -49.39 1.13 -13.20
N LEU A 832 -49.00 2.28 -12.64
CA LEU A 832 -49.17 2.58 -11.22
C LEU A 832 -50.56 3.18 -10.90
N GLY A 833 -51.39 3.47 -11.91
CA GLY A 833 -52.69 4.11 -11.72
C GLY A 833 -52.57 5.54 -11.19
N VAL A 834 -51.45 6.23 -11.48
CA VAL A 834 -51.16 7.57 -10.97
C VAL A 834 -51.46 8.59 -12.06
N GLU A 835 -52.53 9.37 -11.86
CA GLU A 835 -52.86 10.51 -12.72
C GLU A 835 -52.19 11.79 -12.21
N SER A 836 -50.92 11.99 -12.55
CA SER A 836 -50.23 13.25 -12.24
C SER A 836 -50.22 14.17 -13.47
N THR A 837 -51.18 15.09 -13.52
CA THR A 837 -51.26 16.09 -14.60
C THR A 837 -49.98 16.94 -14.64
N LEU A 838 -49.40 17.29 -13.48
CA LEU A 838 -48.23 18.15 -13.41
C LEU A 838 -46.96 17.49 -13.99
N LEU A 839 -46.73 16.20 -13.71
CA LEU A 839 -45.60 15.45 -14.27
C LEU A 839 -45.71 15.28 -15.78
N LEU A 840 -46.91 14.96 -16.28
CA LEU A 840 -47.16 14.84 -17.72
C LEU A 840 -47.02 16.18 -18.43
N GLN A 841 -47.54 17.28 -17.85
CA GLN A 841 -47.34 18.63 -18.40
C GLN A 841 -45.86 19.02 -18.45
N ASN A 842 -45.08 18.66 -17.45
CA ASN A 842 -43.65 18.93 -17.40
C ASN A 842 -42.88 18.07 -18.41
N LEU A 843 -43.25 16.80 -18.58
CA LEU A 843 -42.67 15.90 -19.58
C LEU A 843 -42.88 16.43 -21.01
N ALA A 844 -44.09 16.91 -21.31
CA ALA A 844 -44.42 17.54 -22.58
C ALA A 844 -43.53 18.76 -22.88
N ARG A 845 -43.22 19.55 -21.85
CA ARG A 845 -42.42 20.77 -21.96
C ARG A 845 -40.91 20.50 -22.05
N GLU A 846 -40.37 19.68 -21.17
CA GLU A 846 -38.91 19.59 -20.96
C GLU A 846 -38.25 18.47 -21.77
N VAL A 847 -38.99 17.42 -22.14
CA VAL A 847 -38.43 16.25 -22.84
C VAL A 847 -38.95 16.14 -24.26
N LEU A 848 -40.26 16.33 -24.46
CA LEU A 848 -40.91 16.14 -25.76
C LEU A 848 -40.74 17.34 -26.69
N THR A 849 -40.65 18.56 -26.15
CA THR A 849 -40.37 19.74 -26.97
C THR A 849 -38.98 19.68 -27.65
N PRO A 850 -37.88 19.35 -26.96
CA PRO A 850 -36.59 19.10 -27.62
C PRO A 850 -36.62 17.96 -28.63
N ALA A 851 -37.29 16.84 -28.32
CA ALA A 851 -37.42 15.71 -29.24
C ALA A 851 -38.11 16.12 -30.55
N PHE A 852 -39.17 16.93 -30.46
CA PHE A 852 -39.84 17.49 -31.62
C PHE A 852 -38.92 18.40 -32.44
N HIS A 853 -38.13 19.26 -31.78
CA HIS A 853 -37.18 20.10 -32.49
C HIS A 853 -36.17 19.26 -33.27
N MET A 854 -35.60 18.22 -32.65
CA MET A 854 -34.65 17.31 -33.31
C MET A 854 -35.26 16.56 -34.50
N LEU A 855 -36.51 16.08 -34.38
CA LEU A 855 -37.22 15.42 -35.47
C LEU A 855 -37.53 16.37 -36.63
N LEU A 856 -37.97 17.60 -36.32
CA LEU A 856 -38.26 18.59 -37.33
C LEU A 856 -36.98 19.10 -38.02
N GLU A 857 -35.89 19.29 -37.28
CA GLU A 857 -34.57 19.57 -37.84
C GLU A 857 -34.12 18.45 -38.76
N HIS A 858 -34.23 17.20 -38.32
CA HIS A 858 -33.85 16.03 -39.11
C HIS A 858 -34.61 15.98 -40.44
N HIS A 859 -35.91 16.26 -40.41
CA HIS A 859 -36.75 16.29 -41.61
C HIS A 859 -36.41 17.45 -42.56
N LEU A 860 -36.19 18.66 -42.01
CA LEU A 860 -35.93 19.86 -42.81
C LEU A 860 -34.49 19.94 -43.34
N GLN A 861 -33.54 19.30 -42.67
CA GLN A 861 -32.17 19.13 -43.16
C GLN A 861 -32.11 18.34 -44.46
N GLY A 862 -33.12 17.52 -44.75
CA GLY A 862 -33.29 16.85 -46.04
C GLY A 862 -33.69 17.77 -47.21
N PHE A 863 -33.89 19.08 -46.99
CA PHE A 863 -34.38 20.02 -48.01
C PHE A 863 -33.53 21.30 -48.19
N GLY A 864 -32.40 21.49 -47.50
CA GLY A 864 -31.54 22.68 -47.71
C GLY A 864 -30.74 23.12 -46.48
N ASP A 865 -30.69 24.43 -46.23
CA ASP A 865 -29.73 25.00 -45.27
C ASP A 865 -29.88 24.54 -43.80
N GLU A 866 -28.87 24.77 -42.95
CA GLU A 866 -28.87 24.28 -41.56
C GLU A 866 -29.96 25.01 -40.75
N VAL A 867 -31.11 24.36 -40.54
CA VAL A 867 -32.25 24.94 -39.83
C VAL A 867 -32.17 24.55 -38.36
N GLN A 868 -32.08 25.54 -37.48
CA GLN A 868 -32.23 25.37 -36.03
C GLN A 868 -33.70 25.59 -35.65
N VAL A 869 -34.33 24.59 -35.03
CA VAL A 869 -35.72 24.63 -34.60
C VAL A 869 -35.79 25.04 -33.13
N ASN A 870 -36.64 26.02 -32.84
CA ASN A 870 -36.93 26.48 -31.50
C ASN A 870 -38.42 26.79 -31.34
N ALA A 871 -38.82 27.17 -30.12
CA ALA A 871 -40.21 27.44 -29.79
C ALA A 871 -40.84 28.57 -30.64
N GLN A 872 -40.05 29.56 -31.07
CA GLN A 872 -40.55 30.72 -31.81
C GLN A 872 -40.76 30.41 -33.31
N ASN A 873 -39.93 29.55 -33.90
CA ASN A 873 -39.96 29.30 -35.35
C ASN A 873 -40.61 27.96 -35.76
N ARG A 874 -40.78 27.00 -34.85
CA ARG A 874 -41.27 25.64 -35.18
C ARG A 874 -42.57 25.61 -35.96
N THR A 875 -43.55 26.46 -35.63
CA THR A 875 -44.85 26.50 -36.33
C THR A 875 -44.68 26.96 -37.79
N SER A 876 -43.85 27.97 -38.03
CA SER A 876 -43.56 28.47 -39.38
C SER A 876 -42.74 27.46 -40.20
N LEU A 877 -41.89 26.68 -39.53
CA LEU A 877 -41.07 25.66 -40.17
C LEU A 877 -41.88 24.41 -40.56
N VAL A 878 -42.89 24.02 -39.77
CA VAL A 878 -43.83 22.95 -40.15
C VAL A 878 -44.62 23.32 -41.40
N GLU A 879 -44.92 24.60 -41.63
CA GLU A 879 -45.59 25.02 -42.86
C GLU A 879 -44.79 24.73 -44.13
N LYS A 880 -43.46 24.65 -44.01
CA LYS A 880 -42.53 24.32 -45.10
C LYS A 880 -42.43 22.82 -45.39
N VAL A 881 -43.02 21.96 -44.56
CA VAL A 881 -43.06 20.51 -44.78
C VAL A 881 -44.00 20.21 -45.94
N VAL A 882 -43.48 19.56 -46.98
CA VAL A 882 -44.23 19.25 -48.22
C VAL A 882 -45.07 17.98 -48.06
N ASP A 883 -44.58 17.00 -47.30
CA ASP A 883 -45.27 15.74 -47.05
C ASP A 883 -46.50 15.96 -46.15
N LYS A 884 -47.68 15.60 -46.65
CA LYS A 884 -48.96 15.84 -45.98
C LYS A 884 -49.10 15.03 -44.69
N GLU A 885 -48.57 13.81 -44.64
CA GLU A 885 -48.65 12.91 -43.49
C GLU A 885 -47.69 13.36 -42.39
N VAL A 886 -46.46 13.73 -42.77
CA VAL A 886 -45.47 14.29 -41.82
C VAL A 886 -45.93 15.64 -41.29
N LYS A 887 -46.51 16.51 -42.14
CA LYS A 887 -47.04 17.80 -41.72
C LYS A 887 -48.21 17.64 -40.74
N ALA A 888 -49.12 16.70 -40.97
CA ALA A 888 -50.21 16.38 -40.05
C ALA A 888 -49.66 15.92 -38.69
N ALA A 889 -48.74 14.96 -38.67
CA ALA A 889 -48.13 14.47 -37.44
C ALA A 889 -47.35 15.57 -36.68
N CYS A 890 -46.66 16.47 -37.38
CA CYS A 890 -46.02 17.64 -36.77
C CYS A 890 -47.03 18.61 -36.14
N ASN A 891 -48.18 18.83 -36.78
CA ASN A 891 -49.25 19.68 -36.25
C ASN A 891 -49.91 19.05 -35.02
N ASP A 892 -50.12 17.73 -35.04
CA ASP A 892 -50.63 16.99 -33.88
C ASP A 892 -49.65 17.09 -32.71
N TYR A 893 -48.34 16.98 -32.96
CA TYR A 893 -47.30 17.20 -31.96
C TYR A 893 -47.38 18.62 -31.37
N ILE A 894 -47.45 19.66 -32.22
CA ILE A 894 -47.56 21.05 -31.77
C ILE A 894 -48.83 21.28 -30.94
N SER A 895 -49.95 20.68 -31.36
CA SER A 895 -51.22 20.73 -30.63
C SER A 895 -51.07 20.10 -29.24
N GLY A 896 -50.45 18.91 -29.17
CA GLY A 896 -50.11 18.25 -27.91
C GLY A 896 -49.24 19.11 -27.00
N ILE A 897 -48.19 19.75 -27.54
CA ILE A 897 -47.31 20.63 -26.74
C ILE A 897 -48.10 21.83 -26.20
N ARG A 898 -48.98 22.45 -27.01
CA ARG A 898 -49.83 23.58 -26.60
C ARG A 898 -50.86 23.17 -25.56
N GLY A 899 -51.46 21.99 -25.72
CA GLY A 899 -52.38 21.37 -24.77
C GLY A 899 -51.70 20.79 -23.53
N LYS A 900 -50.35 20.75 -23.50
CA LYS A 900 -49.53 20.07 -22.51
C LYS A 900 -49.91 18.59 -22.33
N ASP A 901 -50.32 17.94 -23.41
CA ASP A 901 -50.70 16.54 -23.46
C ASP A 901 -49.51 15.69 -23.90
N ALA A 902 -48.82 15.10 -22.93
CA ALA A 902 -47.65 14.27 -23.19
C ALA A 902 -47.98 12.98 -23.96
N THR A 903 -49.19 12.44 -23.81
CA THR A 903 -49.61 11.21 -24.50
C THR A 903 -49.81 11.51 -25.99
N ALA A 904 -50.54 12.58 -26.31
CA ALA A 904 -50.72 13.03 -27.68
C ALA A 904 -49.38 13.40 -28.35
N CYS A 905 -48.47 14.07 -27.62
CA CYS A 905 -47.12 14.34 -28.09
C CYS A 905 -46.33 13.06 -28.41
N MET A 906 -46.46 12.03 -27.57
CA MET A 906 -45.73 10.77 -27.78
C MET A 906 -46.29 9.95 -28.94
N ASP A 907 -47.60 9.94 -29.14
CA ASP A 907 -48.20 9.27 -30.30
C ASP A 907 -47.76 9.94 -31.60
N ALA A 908 -47.76 11.28 -31.64
CA ALA A 908 -47.19 12.04 -32.75
C ALA A 908 -45.69 11.79 -32.94
N CYS A 909 -44.93 11.69 -31.85
CA CYS A 909 -43.49 11.39 -31.87
C CYS A 909 -43.20 10.02 -32.52
N ASN A 910 -43.94 8.98 -32.12
CA ASN A 910 -43.79 7.63 -32.67
C ASN A 910 -44.15 7.59 -34.15
N LEU A 911 -45.18 8.33 -34.54
CA LEU A 911 -45.61 8.43 -35.92
C LEU A 911 -44.55 9.14 -36.79
N LEU A 912 -43.96 10.24 -36.31
CA LEU A 912 -42.85 10.91 -36.98
C LEU A 912 -41.61 10.02 -37.07
N CYS A 913 -41.22 9.33 -36.00
CA CYS A 913 -40.11 8.37 -36.06
C CYS A 913 -40.36 7.29 -37.10
N LYS A 914 -41.60 6.79 -37.21
CA LYS A 914 -41.99 5.81 -38.23
C LYS A 914 -41.90 6.38 -39.65
N TYR A 915 -42.43 7.58 -39.88
CA TYR A 915 -42.37 8.24 -41.20
C TYR A 915 -40.94 8.60 -41.62
N MET A 916 -40.08 8.88 -40.67
CA MET A 916 -38.66 9.22 -40.90
C MET A 916 -37.74 7.99 -40.83
N TYR A 917 -38.28 6.78 -40.73
CA TYR A 917 -37.51 5.52 -40.59
C TYR A 917 -36.51 5.49 -39.43
N ILE A 918 -36.78 6.24 -38.35
CA ILE A 918 -35.97 6.27 -37.14
C ILE A 918 -36.35 5.10 -36.24
N ASN A 919 -35.40 4.18 -36.04
CA ASN A 919 -35.60 2.98 -35.23
C ASN A 919 -35.29 3.24 -33.75
N CYS A 920 -36.34 3.42 -32.94
CA CYS A 920 -36.28 3.47 -31.47
C CYS A 920 -36.97 2.22 -30.90
N ASN A 921 -36.22 1.15 -30.60
CA ASN A 921 -36.80 -0.09 -30.07
C ASN A 921 -36.89 -0.06 -28.54
N VAL A 922 -37.87 0.68 -28.01
CA VAL A 922 -38.04 0.89 -26.56
C VAL A 922 -38.24 -0.42 -25.80
N LYS A 923 -38.90 -1.42 -26.39
CA LYS A 923 -39.06 -2.74 -25.75
C LYS A 923 -37.72 -3.45 -25.53
N LYS A 924 -36.84 -3.44 -26.53
CA LYS A 924 -35.52 -4.10 -26.45
C LYS A 924 -34.52 -3.29 -25.61
N GLU A 925 -34.58 -1.96 -25.70
CA GLU A 925 -33.56 -1.05 -25.14
C GLU A 925 -33.89 -0.53 -23.73
N SER A 926 -35.10 -0.75 -23.22
CA SER A 926 -35.53 -0.34 -21.87
C SER A 926 -34.70 -0.92 -20.73
N LYS A 927 -34.35 -2.22 -20.76
CA LYS A 927 -33.55 -2.86 -19.70
C LYS A 927 -32.13 -2.29 -19.62
N PRO A 928 -31.37 -2.19 -20.74
CA PRO A 928 -30.08 -1.49 -20.74
C PRO A 928 -30.18 -0.04 -20.26
N PHE A 929 -31.19 0.71 -20.71
CA PHE A 929 -31.40 2.11 -20.32
C PHE A 929 -31.65 2.25 -18.81
N ILE A 930 -32.55 1.44 -18.23
CA ILE A 930 -32.84 1.46 -16.78
C ILE A 930 -31.59 1.12 -15.97
N ARG A 931 -30.77 0.15 -16.41
CA ARG A 931 -29.49 -0.18 -15.75
C ARG A 931 -28.48 0.96 -15.83
N ALA A 932 -28.40 1.64 -16.97
CA ALA A 932 -27.51 2.79 -17.15
C ALA A 932 -27.92 3.95 -16.23
N GLU A 933 -29.21 4.29 -16.19
CA GLU A 933 -29.76 5.33 -15.30
C GLU A 933 -29.56 4.95 -13.81
N GLN A 934 -29.71 3.66 -13.45
CA GLN A 934 -29.44 3.18 -12.09
C GLN A 934 -27.97 3.37 -11.70
N MET A 935 -27.03 3.04 -12.59
CA MET A 935 -25.61 3.26 -12.35
C MET A 935 -25.26 4.75 -12.26
N ALA A 936 -25.86 5.59 -13.11
CA ALA A 936 -25.65 7.03 -13.09
C ALA A 936 -26.09 7.66 -11.76
N HIS A 937 -27.26 7.30 -11.24
CA HIS A 937 -27.71 7.78 -9.93
C HIS A 937 -26.86 7.26 -8.76
N LEU A 938 -26.41 5.99 -8.80
CA LEU A 938 -25.48 5.44 -7.79
C LEU A 938 -24.12 6.17 -7.80
N GLN A 939 -23.64 6.59 -8.98
CA GLN A 939 -22.42 7.38 -9.11
C GLN A 939 -22.63 8.82 -8.60
N LYS A 940 -23.73 9.49 -8.99
CA LYS A 940 -24.09 10.83 -8.51
C LYS A 940 -24.18 10.90 -6.97
N MET A 941 -24.72 9.86 -6.33
CA MET A 941 -24.79 9.79 -4.87
C MET A 941 -23.41 9.83 -4.18
N SER A 942 -22.35 9.41 -4.85
CA SER A 942 -20.99 9.46 -4.27
C SER A 942 -20.31 10.83 -4.38
N SER A 943 -20.91 11.78 -5.11
CA SER A 943 -20.37 13.13 -5.32
C SER A 943 -21.11 14.24 -4.57
N PHE A 944 -22.29 13.94 -3.99
CA PHE A 944 -23.10 14.96 -3.33
C PHE A 944 -22.54 15.42 -1.98
N THR A 945 -22.73 16.71 -1.69
CA THR A 945 -22.31 17.37 -0.44
C THR A 945 -23.52 17.62 0.46
N CYS A 946 -23.29 18.14 1.67
CA CYS A 946 -24.39 18.44 2.60
C CYS A 946 -25.38 19.48 2.08
N VAL A 947 -25.05 20.28 1.06
CA VAL A 947 -25.97 21.30 0.50
C VAL A 947 -26.90 20.76 -0.61
N ASP A 948 -26.78 19.49 -0.98
CA ASP A 948 -27.48 18.87 -2.12
C ASP A 948 -28.74 18.08 -1.72
N TYR A 949 -29.49 18.53 -0.70
CA TYR A 949 -30.63 17.79 -0.11
C TYR A 949 -31.65 17.30 -1.15
N ALA A 950 -32.04 18.17 -2.09
CA ALA A 950 -32.99 17.85 -3.15
C ALA A 950 -32.46 16.77 -4.11
N ASN A 951 -31.17 16.82 -4.46
CA ASN A 951 -30.55 15.87 -5.38
C ASN A 951 -30.37 14.47 -4.76
N VAL A 952 -30.12 14.43 -3.45
CA VAL A 952 -30.08 13.18 -2.68
C VAL A 952 -31.48 12.56 -2.58
N CYS A 953 -32.51 13.34 -2.25
CA CYS A 953 -33.89 12.87 -2.23
C CYS A 953 -34.32 12.36 -3.61
N LEU A 954 -34.03 13.12 -4.67
CA LEU A 954 -34.33 12.75 -6.05
C LEU A 954 -33.69 11.41 -6.42
N SER A 955 -32.40 11.25 -6.11
CA SER A 955 -31.66 10.04 -6.44
C SER A 955 -32.18 8.84 -5.64
N ALA A 956 -32.58 9.03 -4.38
CA ALA A 956 -33.15 7.97 -3.56
C ALA A 956 -34.51 7.48 -4.09
N ILE A 957 -35.37 8.41 -4.51
CA ILE A 957 -36.65 8.09 -5.17
C ILE A 957 -36.40 7.35 -6.48
N MET A 958 -35.49 7.86 -7.33
CA MET A 958 -35.15 7.22 -8.61
C MET A 958 -34.61 5.81 -8.41
N LEU A 959 -33.67 5.59 -7.50
CA LEU A 959 -33.12 4.25 -7.27
C LEU A 959 -34.17 3.27 -6.72
N THR A 960 -35.16 3.76 -5.96
CA THR A 960 -36.29 2.95 -5.49
C THR A 960 -37.19 2.52 -6.65
N LEU A 961 -37.51 3.45 -7.57
CA LEU A 961 -38.31 3.14 -8.76
C LEU A 961 -37.57 2.19 -9.71
N LEU A 962 -36.28 2.44 -9.97
CA LEU A 962 -35.47 1.66 -10.90
C LEU A 962 -35.23 0.22 -10.41
N LYS A 963 -35.11 0.00 -9.09
CA LYS A 963 -35.07 -1.36 -8.51
C LYS A 963 -36.32 -2.18 -8.84
N ASN A 964 -37.47 -1.51 -8.96
CA ASN A 964 -38.73 -2.13 -9.35
C ASN A 964 -38.99 -2.08 -10.87
N ASN A 965 -37.97 -1.78 -11.68
CA ASN A 965 -38.04 -1.65 -13.13
C ASN A 965 -39.07 -0.61 -13.60
N HIS A 966 -39.22 0.46 -12.82
CA HIS A 966 -40.03 1.63 -13.10
C HIS A 966 -39.13 2.86 -13.34
N TYR A 967 -39.52 3.72 -14.28
CA TYR A 967 -38.79 4.96 -14.58
C TYR A 967 -39.78 6.12 -14.70
N ILE A 968 -39.48 7.23 -14.03
CA ILE A 968 -40.24 8.48 -14.13
C ILE A 968 -39.21 9.59 -14.30
N TYR A 969 -39.33 10.36 -15.39
CA TYR A 969 -38.51 11.54 -15.59
C TYR A 969 -38.86 12.61 -14.55
N MET A 970 -37.86 13.08 -13.82
CA MET A 970 -37.98 14.12 -12.81
C MET A 970 -36.89 15.16 -13.05
N ASN A 971 -37.25 16.43 -12.96
CA ASN A 971 -36.30 17.54 -13.02
C ASN A 971 -35.74 17.80 -11.61
N GLU A 972 -34.56 18.38 -11.49
CA GLU A 972 -33.88 18.72 -10.23
C GLU A 972 -34.57 19.88 -9.47
N LYS A 973 -35.82 20.20 -9.81
CA LYS A 973 -36.62 21.28 -9.19
C LYS A 973 -37.38 20.75 -7.99
N THR A 974 -37.31 21.48 -6.88
CA THR A 974 -37.88 21.10 -5.57
C THR A 974 -39.39 20.85 -5.60
N TRP A 975 -40.16 21.62 -6.36
CA TRP A 975 -41.61 21.40 -6.52
C TRP A 975 -41.94 20.03 -7.15
N CYS A 976 -41.07 19.50 -8.01
CA CYS A 976 -41.26 18.20 -8.65
C CYS A 976 -41.12 17.06 -7.63
N LEU A 977 -40.26 17.22 -6.63
CA LEU A 977 -40.08 16.24 -5.56
C LEU A 977 -41.30 16.14 -4.65
N LYS A 978 -41.88 17.29 -4.25
CA LYS A 978 -43.08 17.34 -3.41
C LYS A 978 -44.27 16.64 -4.09
N GLU A 979 -44.51 16.99 -5.34
CA GLU A 979 -45.61 16.41 -6.11
C GLU A 979 -45.44 14.90 -6.31
N VAL A 980 -44.21 14.44 -6.57
CA VAL A 980 -43.89 13.01 -6.74
C VAL A 980 -44.03 12.24 -5.43
N CYS A 981 -43.54 12.77 -4.31
CA CYS A 981 -43.68 12.15 -2.99
C CYS A 981 -45.15 11.98 -2.59
N GLY A 982 -46.02 12.92 -2.97
CA GLY A 982 -47.46 12.82 -2.80
C GLY A 982 -48.12 11.83 -3.78
N SER A 983 -47.82 11.95 -5.08
CA SER A 983 -48.45 11.15 -6.14
C SER A 983 -48.04 9.67 -6.12
N LEU A 984 -46.82 9.37 -5.65
CA LEU A 984 -46.28 8.01 -5.54
C LEU A 984 -46.35 7.45 -4.11
N LYS A 985 -47.10 8.09 -3.21
CA LYS A 985 -47.20 7.70 -1.80
C LYS A 985 -47.46 6.21 -1.63
N THR A 986 -48.45 5.66 -2.32
CA THR A 986 -48.82 4.22 -2.24
C THR A 986 -47.70 3.26 -2.69
N VAL A 987 -46.82 3.71 -3.58
CA VAL A 987 -45.66 2.93 -4.07
C VAL A 987 -44.46 3.11 -3.14
N MET A 988 -44.26 4.34 -2.67
CA MET A 988 -43.12 4.73 -1.85
C MET A 988 -43.28 4.36 -0.38
N GLU A 989 -44.50 4.16 0.14
CA GLU A 989 -44.75 3.70 1.53
C GLU A 989 -44.10 2.34 1.83
N THR A 990 -43.85 1.51 0.81
CA THR A 990 -43.10 0.26 0.94
C THR A 990 -41.57 0.47 1.04
N CYS A 991 -41.10 1.68 0.81
CA CYS A 991 -39.68 2.04 0.83
C CYS A 991 -39.27 2.48 2.23
N SER A 992 -38.23 1.83 2.76
CA SER A 992 -37.70 2.07 4.11
C SER A 992 -37.06 3.44 4.33
N VAL A 993 -36.90 4.24 3.26
CA VAL A 993 -36.41 5.63 3.34
C VAL A 993 -37.51 6.67 3.08
N TYR A 994 -38.76 6.26 2.85
CA TYR A 994 -39.81 7.18 2.42
C TYR A 994 -40.12 8.25 3.47
N THR A 995 -40.24 7.87 4.74
CA THR A 995 -40.49 8.81 5.84
C THR A 995 -39.40 9.88 5.90
N GLN A 996 -38.13 9.46 5.83
CA GLN A 996 -36.99 10.38 5.86
C GLN A 996 -36.92 11.28 4.62
N ILE A 997 -37.27 10.76 3.45
CA ILE A 997 -37.37 11.55 2.23
C ILE A 997 -38.48 12.60 2.38
N LEU A 998 -39.65 12.20 2.90
CA LEU A 998 -40.78 13.10 3.07
C LEU A 998 -40.45 14.24 4.05
N GLU A 999 -39.84 13.92 5.19
CA GLU A 999 -39.44 14.90 6.20
C GLU A 999 -38.39 15.89 5.66
N VAL A 1000 -37.38 15.41 4.91
CA VAL A 1000 -36.42 16.31 4.24
C VAL A 1000 -37.11 17.19 3.21
N VAL A 1001 -38.02 16.61 2.39
CA VAL A 1001 -38.72 17.33 1.33
C VAL A 1001 -39.68 18.39 1.88
N GLU A 1002 -40.37 18.13 2.98
CA GLU A 1002 -41.25 19.10 3.64
C GLU A 1002 -40.47 20.31 4.18
N GLY A 1003 -39.28 20.08 4.75
CA GLY A 1003 -38.40 21.13 5.29
C GLY A 1003 -37.70 22.02 4.27
N ILE A 1004 -37.59 21.62 2.99
CA ILE A 1004 -36.85 22.38 1.95
C ILE A 1004 -37.33 23.83 1.77
N ASP A 1005 -38.59 24.13 2.07
CA ASP A 1005 -39.16 25.47 1.84
C ASP A 1005 -39.02 26.42 3.04
N ASP A 1006 -38.47 25.97 4.19
CA ASP A 1006 -38.28 26.80 5.39
C ASP A 1006 -36.78 27.07 5.69
N PRO A 1007 -36.25 28.27 5.37
CA PRO A 1007 -34.85 28.60 5.61
C PRO A 1007 -34.49 28.82 7.10
N GLN A 1008 -35.45 28.88 8.04
CA GLN A 1008 -35.14 29.09 9.46
C GLN A 1008 -34.77 27.80 10.21
N GLU A 1009 -35.01 26.62 9.62
CA GLU A 1009 -34.77 25.31 10.23
C GLU A 1009 -33.56 24.55 9.65
N GLY A 1010 -32.54 25.26 9.14
CA GLY A 1010 -31.38 24.64 8.48
C GLY A 1010 -30.68 23.54 9.30
N THR A 1011 -30.67 23.67 10.62
CA THR A 1011 -30.15 22.66 11.56
C THR A 1011 -30.99 21.38 11.62
N PHE A 1012 -32.31 21.49 11.47
CA PHE A 1012 -33.23 20.35 11.43
C PHE A 1012 -33.10 19.61 10.09
N ILE A 1013 -33.01 20.35 8.97
CA ILE A 1013 -32.82 19.77 7.64
C ILE A 1013 -31.48 19.02 7.55
N ASP A 1014 -30.41 19.56 8.14
CA ASP A 1014 -29.11 18.89 8.24
C ASP A 1014 -29.21 17.56 9.00
N PHE A 1015 -29.94 17.53 10.12
CA PHE A 1015 -30.15 16.31 10.91
C PHE A 1015 -30.95 15.25 10.14
N MET A 1016 -32.03 15.67 9.46
CA MET A 1016 -32.86 14.77 8.64
C MET A 1016 -32.10 14.23 7.43
N TYR A 1017 -31.27 15.07 6.81
CA TYR A 1017 -30.37 14.67 5.73
C TYR A 1017 -29.36 13.60 6.16
N ILE A 1018 -28.70 13.83 7.30
CA ILE A 1018 -27.76 12.86 7.88
C ILE A 1018 -28.48 11.53 8.13
N THR A 1019 -29.68 11.58 8.70
CA THR A 1019 -30.53 10.40 8.96
C THR A 1019 -30.88 9.65 7.66
N LEU A 1020 -31.25 10.37 6.60
CA LEU A 1020 -31.51 9.80 5.29
C LEU A 1020 -30.27 9.09 4.71
N ILE A 1021 -29.09 9.71 4.78
CA ILE A 1021 -27.84 9.12 4.29
C ILE A 1021 -27.47 7.86 5.07
N TYR A 1022 -27.60 7.86 6.41
CA TYR A 1022 -27.35 6.68 7.24
C TYR A 1022 -28.32 5.54 6.90
N THR A 1023 -29.59 5.86 6.64
CA THR A 1023 -30.59 4.85 6.27
C THR A 1023 -30.28 4.29 4.88
N LEU A 1024 -29.90 5.13 3.91
CA LEU A 1024 -29.44 4.70 2.58
C LEU A 1024 -28.18 3.81 2.64
N CYS A 1025 -27.23 4.11 3.53
CA CYS A 1025 -26.08 3.24 3.79
C CYS A 1025 -26.48 1.90 4.40
N SER A 1026 -27.48 1.89 5.28
CA SER A 1026 -27.98 0.68 5.94
C SER A 1026 -28.69 -0.27 4.98
N ILE A 1027 -29.28 0.27 3.91
CA ILE A 1027 -30.00 -0.49 2.86
C ILE A 1027 -29.09 -0.74 1.63
N ASN A 1028 -27.77 -0.53 1.77
CA ASN A 1028 -26.76 -0.73 0.73
C ASN A 1028 -26.96 0.07 -0.57
N PHE A 1029 -27.64 1.23 -0.52
CA PHE A 1029 -27.66 2.14 -1.66
C PHE A 1029 -26.32 2.91 -1.80
N ILE A 1030 -25.60 3.11 -0.70
CA ILE A 1030 -24.29 3.79 -0.66
C ILE A 1030 -23.33 3.00 0.24
N SER A 1031 -22.05 2.86 -0.17
CA SER A 1031 -21.02 2.23 0.68
C SER A 1031 -20.70 3.08 1.91
N ARG A 1032 -20.52 2.45 3.08
CA ARG A 1032 -20.14 3.12 4.34
C ARG A 1032 -18.86 3.97 4.22
N GLU A 1033 -17.95 3.61 3.31
CA GLU A 1033 -16.70 4.36 3.07
C GLU A 1033 -16.88 5.58 2.16
N LYS A 1034 -18.04 5.70 1.48
CA LYS A 1034 -18.36 6.75 0.50
C LYS A 1034 -19.42 7.73 0.99
N ALA A 1035 -19.89 7.62 2.25
CA ALA A 1035 -20.76 8.64 2.84
C ALA A 1035 -20.02 9.99 2.82
N PRO A 1036 -20.67 11.10 2.42
CA PRO A 1036 -20.02 12.42 2.35
C PRO A 1036 -19.37 12.74 3.69
N ARG A 1037 -18.08 13.05 3.68
CA ARG A 1037 -17.37 13.54 4.88
C ARG A 1037 -17.95 14.90 5.23
N CYS A 1038 -19.00 14.94 6.05
CA CYS A 1038 -19.40 16.13 6.78
C CYS A 1038 -18.37 16.37 7.90
N HIS A 1039 -17.15 16.73 7.49
CA HIS A 1039 -16.09 17.18 8.39
C HIS A 1039 -15.84 18.65 8.09
N GLY A 1040 -16.56 19.51 8.80
CA GLY A 1040 -16.33 20.94 8.78
C GLY A 1040 -17.55 21.77 9.16
N SER A 1041 -18.01 21.67 10.42
CA SER A 1041 -18.52 22.79 11.25
C SER A 1041 -19.51 22.40 12.37
N TYR A 1042 -20.10 21.20 12.36
CA TYR A 1042 -20.97 20.77 13.46
C TYR A 1042 -20.24 19.79 14.39
N ASN A 1043 -19.55 20.35 15.37
CA ASN A 1043 -18.99 19.60 16.49
C ASN A 1043 -19.30 20.39 17.78
N ARG A 1044 -20.51 20.20 18.32
CA ARG A 1044 -20.93 20.48 19.72
C ARG A 1044 -22.45 20.30 19.81
N THR A 1045 -22.91 19.59 20.84
CA THR A 1045 -24.33 19.28 21.15
C THR A 1045 -24.96 18.11 20.39
N LEU A 1046 -24.38 16.92 20.55
CA LEU A 1046 -25.10 15.66 20.76
C LEU A 1046 -24.27 14.79 21.70
#